data_AF-A0AAU3FMP5-F1
#
_entry.id   AF-A0AAU3FMP5-F1
#
_cell.length_a   1.000
_cell.length_b   1.000
_cell.length_c   1.000
_cell.angle_alpha   90.00
_cell.angle_beta   90.00
_cell.angle_gamma   90.00
#
_symmetry.space_group_name_H-M   'P 1'
#
loop_
_entity.id
_entity.type
_entity.pdbx_description
1 polymer ?
#
loop_
_entity_poly.entity_id
_entity_poly.type
_entity_poly.pdbx_seq_one_letter_code
_entity_poly.pdbx_strand_id
1 'polypeptide(L)'
;MASPTSLLKRLLVGRPFRSDRLQHTLLPKRIALPVFASDALSSVAYAPDEILLTLSIAGASAFIFSPWIALAVVVVMLTVVASYRQNVHAYPSGGGDYEVATVNLGPRAGVAVASALLVDYVLTVAVSVSSGVANLGSVVPFVATHKVLIAVTAVALLTAVNLRGLRESGTAFAIPTYGFVIVMGGMILTGLVRVFILGHDLRAPSAGLEIQAEHSVTGFALIFLLLRTFSSGCAALTGVEAISNGVPAFKKPKSRNAATTLLLLGTISVGMLVGIIWLARLTGLQFVEDPVRQIIAGPDGYVQKTVTAQLGETVFGSGSILLYVVAGVTALILFLAANTAFNGFPVLGSILAQDRYLPRQLHTRGDRLAFSNGIILLGVFAVVLIVGFQAEVTRLIQLYIVGVFVSFTLSQAGMIRHWNRRLRTERDAQARRRMIRSRAINTFGMAMTGAVLVVVLITKFLLGAWIAIVAMALLYVLMLAIRRHYDRVAAELEPTEARGVLPARNHAIVLVSKLHQPTLRAVAYARATRPDTLTAVTVNVDEKDTRHLQADWERREVPVPLTVIDSPYREITRPILDFVANTRRESPRDVVTVFIPEYVVGRWWENLLHNQSALRLKGRLLFEPGVMVTSVPWQLASTAGKNLDRLDATLSRGPARGPRVAPRSTLPPPAPPVASAPPGESTPTEGDQR
;
A
#
# COMPACT_ATOMS: atom_id res chain seq x y z
N MET A 1 -26.98 18.33 5.82
CA MET A 1 -25.64 18.83 6.19
C MET A 1 -24.73 17.63 6.39
N ALA A 2 -23.58 17.62 5.73
CA ALA A 2 -22.62 16.51 5.76
C ALA A 2 -22.03 16.35 7.18
N SER A 3 -21.79 15.12 7.66
CA SER A 3 -21.11 14.94 8.94
C SER A 3 -19.71 15.56 8.86
N PRO A 4 -19.19 16.15 9.96
CA PRO A 4 -17.84 16.72 9.98
C PRO A 4 -16.78 15.71 9.53
N THR A 5 -16.97 14.42 9.84
CA THR A 5 -16.12 13.32 9.37
C THR A 5 -16.14 13.14 7.85
N SER A 6 -17.28 13.32 7.19
CA SER A 6 -17.40 13.20 5.72
C SER A 6 -16.83 14.40 4.97
N LEU A 7 -16.88 15.60 5.56
CA LEU A 7 -16.27 16.82 5.02
C LEU A 7 -14.75 16.78 5.16
N LEU A 8 -14.24 16.40 6.33
CA LEU A 8 -12.80 16.16 6.54
C LEU A 8 -12.28 15.09 5.58
N LYS A 9 -13.04 14.00 5.41
CA LYS A 9 -12.73 12.91 4.48
C LYS A 9 -12.77 13.36 3.01
N ARG A 10 -13.69 14.24 2.59
CA ARG A 10 -13.71 14.81 1.23
C ARG A 10 -12.57 15.80 1.00
N LEU A 11 -12.17 16.55 2.02
CA LEU A 11 -11.05 17.50 1.96
C LEU A 11 -9.70 16.77 1.83
N LEU A 12 -9.56 15.64 2.54
CA LEU A 12 -8.35 14.81 2.56
C LEU A 12 -8.29 13.81 1.39
N VAL A 13 -9.41 13.14 1.09
CA VAL A 13 -9.47 11.95 0.22
C VAL A 13 -10.27 12.21 -1.06
N GLY A 14 -10.53 13.43 -1.51
CA GLY A 14 -11.10 13.74 -2.85
C GLY A 14 -12.32 12.91 -3.35
N ARG A 15 -12.56 12.88 -4.67
CA ARG A 15 -13.71 12.19 -5.32
C ARG A 15 -13.39 10.75 -5.78
N PRO A 16 -14.25 9.73 -5.58
CA PRO A 16 -13.97 8.35 -5.99
C PRO A 16 -13.71 8.21 -7.51
N PHE A 17 -12.78 7.33 -7.88
CA PHE A 17 -12.46 7.01 -9.29
C PHE A 17 -13.49 6.04 -9.88
N ARG A 18 -13.78 6.15 -11.18
CA ARG A 18 -14.57 5.15 -11.91
C ARG A 18 -13.69 3.94 -12.24
N SER A 19 -14.12 2.74 -11.85
CA SER A 19 -13.42 1.46 -12.07
C SER A 19 -13.07 1.19 -13.54
N ASP A 20 -13.87 1.75 -14.44
CA ASP A 20 -13.79 1.69 -15.89
C ASP A 20 -12.66 2.57 -16.50
N ARG A 21 -11.89 3.31 -15.68
CA ARG A 21 -10.75 4.15 -16.15
C ARG A 21 -9.44 3.96 -15.39
N LEU A 22 -9.29 2.90 -14.60
CA LEU A 22 -8.01 2.53 -13.94
C LEU A 22 -7.05 1.77 -14.87
N GLN A 23 -7.19 1.93 -16.19
CA GLN A 23 -6.09 1.64 -17.10
C GLN A 23 -5.04 2.74 -16.90
N HIS A 24 -4.06 2.48 -16.02
CA HIS A 24 -2.82 3.26 -16.05
C HIS A 24 -2.37 3.38 -17.50
N THR A 25 -2.24 4.60 -18.00
CA THR A 25 -1.66 4.86 -19.32
C THR A 25 -0.32 4.16 -19.36
N LEU A 26 -0.22 3.09 -20.17
CA LEU A 26 0.99 2.28 -20.24
C LEU A 26 2.18 3.20 -20.47
N LEU A 27 3.19 3.12 -19.60
CA LEU A 27 4.29 4.07 -19.59
C LEU A 27 5.35 3.65 -20.62
N PRO A 28 5.79 4.57 -21.50
CA PRO A 28 6.97 4.33 -22.33
C PRO A 28 8.22 4.28 -21.44
N LYS A 29 9.27 3.56 -21.86
CA LYS A 29 10.50 3.36 -21.07
C LYS A 29 11.16 4.65 -20.56
N ARG A 30 11.05 5.76 -21.32
CA ARG A 30 11.58 7.09 -20.96
C ARG A 30 10.85 7.72 -19.76
N ILE A 31 9.59 7.34 -19.53
CA ILE A 31 8.81 7.82 -18.39
C ILE A 31 8.82 6.77 -17.26
N ALA A 32 8.88 5.49 -17.62
CA ALA A 32 8.91 4.40 -16.66
C ALA A 32 10.21 4.36 -15.83
N LEU A 33 11.38 4.70 -16.42
CA LEU A 33 12.63 4.82 -15.66
C LEU A 33 12.48 5.84 -14.53
N PRO A 34 12.12 7.12 -14.77
CA PRO A 34 11.92 8.06 -13.67
C PRO A 34 10.91 7.69 -12.60
N VAL A 35 9.82 7.02 -12.99
CA VAL A 35 8.72 6.67 -12.09
C VAL A 35 9.07 5.51 -11.18
N PHE A 36 9.71 4.45 -11.72
CA PHE A 36 10.00 3.24 -10.95
C PHE A 36 11.44 3.14 -10.46
N ALA A 37 12.36 3.93 -11.00
CA ALA A 37 13.77 3.90 -10.64
C ALA A 37 14.17 5.01 -9.67
N SER A 38 13.25 5.89 -9.27
CA SER A 38 13.54 6.98 -8.31
C SER A 38 14.11 6.45 -7.01
N ASP A 39 13.56 5.36 -6.48
CA ASP A 39 13.99 4.72 -5.25
C ASP A 39 15.46 4.24 -5.32
N ALA A 40 15.77 3.41 -6.31
CA ALA A 40 17.13 2.90 -6.52
C ALA A 40 18.15 3.97 -6.96
N LEU A 41 17.73 5.01 -7.69
CA LEU A 41 18.63 6.13 -8.02
C LEU A 41 18.89 7.01 -6.81
N SER A 42 17.86 7.26 -5.99
CA SER A 42 17.98 8.08 -4.77
C SER A 42 18.88 7.41 -3.73
N SER A 43 18.98 6.08 -3.74
CA SER A 43 19.85 5.31 -2.84
C SER A 43 21.33 5.68 -2.97
N VAL A 44 21.74 6.19 -4.13
CA VAL A 44 23.09 6.69 -4.39
C VAL A 44 23.38 8.00 -3.65
N ALA A 45 22.36 8.71 -3.15
CA ALA A 45 22.54 9.94 -2.40
C ALA A 45 22.89 9.71 -0.91
N TYR A 46 22.69 8.51 -0.37
CA TYR A 46 22.99 8.19 1.03
C TYR A 46 23.86 6.93 1.22
N ALA A 47 23.95 6.03 0.23
CA ALA A 47 24.86 4.89 0.35
C ALA A 47 26.35 5.28 0.46
N PRO A 48 26.86 6.31 -0.25
CA PRO A 48 28.21 6.81 -0.02
C PRO A 48 28.43 7.34 1.40
N ASP A 49 27.44 8.06 1.94
CA ASP A 49 27.42 8.54 3.32
C ASP A 49 27.62 7.36 4.27
N GLU A 50 26.84 6.29 4.13
CA GLU A 50 26.93 5.10 4.98
C GLU A 50 28.28 4.35 4.90
N ILE A 51 28.92 4.34 3.72
CA ILE A 51 30.26 3.77 3.53
C ILE A 51 31.29 4.59 4.30
N LEU A 52 31.26 5.92 4.18
CA LEU A 52 32.21 6.78 4.88
C LEU A 52 31.93 6.82 6.40
N LEU A 53 30.67 6.99 6.80
CA LEU A 53 30.25 6.96 8.22
C LEU A 53 30.79 5.73 8.93
N THR A 54 30.57 4.53 8.37
CA THR A 54 30.99 3.30 9.03
C THR A 54 32.51 3.19 9.10
N LEU A 55 33.25 3.65 8.08
CA LEU A 55 34.72 3.65 8.12
C LEU A 55 35.29 4.63 9.14
N SER A 56 34.60 5.74 9.40
CA SER A 56 35.06 6.77 10.33
C SER A 56 35.33 6.25 11.75
N ILE A 57 34.68 5.15 12.14
CA ILE A 57 34.85 4.50 13.45
C ILE A 57 36.34 4.10 13.68
N ALA A 58 37.04 3.69 12.62
CA ALA A 58 38.48 3.36 12.67
C ALA A 58 39.40 4.57 12.38
N GLY A 59 38.84 5.77 12.26
CA GLY A 59 39.56 7.01 11.95
C GLY A 59 39.80 7.25 10.46
N ALA A 60 40.44 8.37 10.14
CA ALA A 60 40.59 8.86 8.76
C ALA A 60 41.36 7.88 7.84
N SER A 61 42.30 7.10 8.38
CA SER A 61 43.09 6.13 7.60
C SER A 61 42.23 5.03 6.99
N ALA A 62 41.08 4.71 7.59
CA ALA A 62 40.18 3.67 7.10
C ALA A 62 39.47 4.07 5.79
N PHE A 63 39.38 5.36 5.45
CA PHE A 63 38.76 5.81 4.19
C PHE A 63 39.49 5.29 2.94
N ILE A 64 40.75 4.83 3.06
CA ILE A 64 41.48 4.19 1.96
C ILE A 64 40.78 2.92 1.45
N PHE A 65 39.99 2.26 2.30
CA PHE A 65 39.24 1.07 1.93
C PHE A 65 37.92 1.37 1.20
N SER A 66 37.46 2.63 1.18
CA SER A 66 36.18 3.02 0.56
C SER A 66 36.03 2.59 -0.91
N PRO A 67 37.05 2.66 -1.80
CA PRO A 67 36.89 2.23 -3.20
C PRO A 67 36.73 0.71 -3.32
N TRP A 68 37.40 -0.06 -2.46
CA TRP A 68 37.31 -1.52 -2.46
C TRP A 68 35.94 -2.00 -1.99
N ILE A 69 35.39 -1.32 -1.00
CA ILE A 69 34.04 -1.58 -0.50
C ILE A 69 33.01 -1.20 -1.56
N ALA A 70 33.17 -0.04 -2.19
CA ALA A 70 32.31 0.37 -3.32
C ALA A 70 32.36 -0.65 -4.47
N LEU A 71 33.55 -1.17 -4.82
CA LEU A 71 33.68 -2.23 -5.81
C LEU A 71 32.92 -3.50 -5.42
N ALA A 72 33.02 -3.94 -4.16
CA ALA A 72 32.27 -5.08 -3.65
C ALA A 72 30.74 -4.84 -3.77
N VAL A 73 30.25 -3.66 -3.38
CA VAL A 73 28.84 -3.27 -3.52
C VAL A 73 28.40 -3.29 -4.98
N VAL A 74 29.24 -2.80 -5.90
CA VAL A 74 28.99 -2.82 -7.36
C VAL A 74 28.84 -4.25 -7.88
N VAL A 75 29.67 -5.19 -7.43
CA VAL A 75 29.57 -6.61 -7.82
C VAL A 75 28.22 -7.19 -7.39
N VAL A 76 27.76 -6.92 -6.16
CA VAL A 76 26.44 -7.37 -5.70
C VAL A 76 25.34 -6.70 -6.53
N MET A 77 25.43 -5.39 -6.76
CA MET A 77 24.43 -4.63 -7.53
C MET A 77 24.27 -5.19 -8.94
N LEU A 78 25.37 -5.40 -9.69
CA LEU A 78 25.34 -5.95 -11.04
C LEU A 78 24.76 -7.37 -11.05
N THR A 79 25.06 -8.16 -10.01
CA THR A 79 24.53 -9.52 -9.85
C THR A 79 23.01 -9.51 -9.61
N VAL A 80 22.54 -8.66 -8.70
CA VAL A 80 21.11 -8.49 -8.40
C VAL A 80 20.38 -7.98 -9.63
N VAL A 81 20.88 -6.94 -10.31
CA VAL A 81 20.30 -6.44 -11.56
C VAL A 81 20.23 -7.55 -12.63
N ALA A 82 21.30 -8.35 -12.80
CA ALA A 82 21.30 -9.45 -13.75
C ALA A 82 20.28 -10.55 -13.41
N SER A 83 20.07 -10.83 -12.13
CA SER A 83 19.03 -11.77 -11.68
C SER A 83 17.62 -11.21 -11.83
N TYR A 84 17.35 -9.97 -11.40
CA TYR A 84 16.02 -9.35 -11.51
C TYR A 84 15.58 -9.16 -12.96
N ARG A 85 16.54 -8.96 -13.88
CA ARG A 85 16.24 -9.02 -15.32
C ARG A 85 15.64 -10.36 -15.72
N GLN A 86 16.01 -11.48 -15.09
CA GLN A 86 15.38 -12.78 -15.34
C GLN A 86 14.00 -12.86 -14.69
N ASN A 87 13.84 -12.35 -13.46
CA ASN A 87 12.56 -12.34 -12.73
C ASN A 87 11.47 -11.67 -13.57
N VAL A 88 11.73 -10.47 -14.10
CA VAL A 88 10.75 -9.72 -14.90
C VAL A 88 10.43 -10.37 -16.25
N HIS A 89 11.30 -11.27 -16.77
CA HIS A 89 10.99 -12.08 -17.95
C HIS A 89 10.13 -13.30 -17.61
N ALA A 90 10.37 -13.92 -16.46
CA ALA A 90 9.64 -15.11 -16.02
C ALA A 90 8.25 -14.77 -15.43
N TYR A 91 8.12 -13.61 -14.77
CA TYR A 91 6.93 -13.18 -14.03
C TYR A 91 6.49 -11.77 -14.44
N PRO A 92 5.77 -11.61 -15.58
CA PRO A 92 5.34 -10.31 -16.09
C PRO A 92 4.09 -9.75 -15.36
N SER A 93 3.52 -10.50 -14.43
CA SER A 93 2.30 -10.21 -13.65
C SER A 93 2.47 -9.07 -12.65
N GLY A 94 3.71 -8.72 -12.28
CA GLY A 94 4.03 -7.66 -11.33
C GLY A 94 3.93 -8.04 -9.86
N GLY A 95 3.80 -9.32 -9.52
CA GLY A 95 3.85 -9.77 -8.13
C GLY A 95 5.26 -9.85 -7.55
N GLY A 96 6.29 -9.54 -8.35
CA GLY A 96 7.69 -9.42 -7.92
C GLY A 96 8.19 -10.61 -7.11
N ASP A 97 8.96 -10.32 -6.05
CA ASP A 97 9.55 -11.35 -5.20
C ASP A 97 8.51 -12.17 -4.44
N TYR A 98 7.36 -11.57 -4.08
CA TYR A 98 6.26 -12.28 -3.44
C TYR A 98 5.73 -13.41 -4.33
N GLU A 99 5.48 -13.11 -5.61
CA GLU A 99 5.01 -14.10 -6.58
C GLU A 99 6.07 -15.18 -6.85
N VAL A 100 7.33 -14.78 -7.03
CA VAL A 100 8.46 -15.71 -7.23
C VAL A 100 8.59 -16.69 -6.06
N ALA A 101 8.56 -16.19 -4.82
CA ALA A 101 8.67 -17.03 -3.63
C ALA A 101 7.43 -17.91 -3.43
N THR A 102 6.23 -17.35 -3.59
CA THR A 102 4.96 -18.08 -3.40
C THR A 102 4.83 -19.25 -4.39
N VAL A 103 5.11 -19.01 -5.68
CA VAL A 103 4.94 -20.02 -6.74
C VAL A 103 6.01 -21.10 -6.71
N ASN A 104 7.25 -20.76 -6.30
CA ASN A 104 8.37 -21.71 -6.38
C ASN A 104 8.72 -22.36 -5.04
N LEU A 105 8.69 -21.62 -3.93
CA LEU A 105 9.04 -22.10 -2.58
C LEU A 105 7.82 -22.45 -1.73
N GLY A 106 6.65 -21.91 -2.08
CA GLY A 106 5.37 -22.20 -1.44
C GLY A 106 4.83 -21.04 -0.60
N PRO A 107 3.58 -21.16 -0.09
CA PRO A 107 2.86 -20.03 0.49
C PRO A 107 3.53 -19.42 1.73
N ARG A 108 4.17 -20.24 2.58
CA ARG A 108 4.85 -19.76 3.79
C ARG A 108 6.07 -18.90 3.46
N ALA A 109 6.84 -19.26 2.43
CA ALA A 109 7.95 -18.44 1.96
C ALA A 109 7.45 -17.14 1.32
N GLY A 110 6.33 -17.22 0.59
CA GLY A 110 5.59 -16.04 0.10
C GLY A 110 5.25 -15.05 1.20
N VAL A 111 4.63 -15.50 2.30
CA VAL A 111 4.27 -14.63 3.44
C VAL A 111 5.51 -14.03 4.10
N ALA A 112 6.63 -14.75 4.17
CA ALA A 112 7.88 -14.20 4.70
C ALA A 112 8.37 -13.03 3.84
N VAL A 113 8.40 -13.20 2.51
CA VAL A 113 8.74 -12.12 1.56
C VAL A 113 7.74 -10.97 1.67
N ALA A 114 6.44 -11.26 1.73
CA ALA A 114 5.41 -10.23 1.89
C ALA A 114 5.59 -9.41 3.17
N SER A 115 5.89 -10.07 4.30
CA SER A 115 6.16 -9.37 5.56
C SER A 115 7.38 -8.47 5.47
N ALA A 116 8.44 -8.93 4.80
CA ALA A 116 9.63 -8.13 4.55
C ALA A 116 9.30 -6.91 3.69
N LEU A 117 8.63 -7.09 2.55
CA LEU A 117 8.26 -5.99 1.64
C LEU A 117 7.31 -4.97 2.29
N LEU A 118 6.38 -5.39 3.15
CA LEU A 118 5.49 -4.45 3.85
C LEU A 118 6.26 -3.56 4.84
N VAL A 119 7.21 -4.14 5.59
CA VAL A 119 8.11 -3.36 6.47
C VAL A 119 9.03 -2.48 5.63
N ASP A 120 9.53 -3.02 4.53
CA ASP A 120 10.40 -2.33 3.58
C ASP A 120 9.76 -1.03 3.06
N TYR A 121 8.52 -1.10 2.56
CA TYR A 121 7.81 0.10 2.10
C TYR A 121 7.65 1.18 3.18
N VAL A 122 7.41 0.80 4.44
CA VAL A 122 7.34 1.77 5.56
C VAL A 122 8.70 2.43 5.76
N LEU A 123 9.77 1.64 5.72
CA LEU A 123 11.14 2.11 5.87
C LEU A 123 11.59 2.96 4.66
N THR A 124 11.21 2.63 3.43
CA THR A 124 11.47 3.45 2.24
C THR A 124 10.94 4.87 2.42
N VAL A 125 9.72 5.04 2.94
CA VAL A 125 9.18 6.39 3.23
C VAL A 125 10.00 7.07 4.33
N ALA A 126 10.26 6.38 5.44
CA ALA A 126 10.98 6.96 6.57
C ALA A 126 12.42 7.37 6.23
N VAL A 127 13.18 6.47 5.58
CA VAL A 127 14.56 6.68 5.14
C VAL A 127 14.63 7.78 4.10
N SER A 128 13.80 7.70 3.05
CA SER A 128 13.89 8.65 1.94
C SER A 128 13.49 10.05 2.38
N VAL A 129 12.42 10.22 3.16
CA VAL A 129 12.05 11.55 3.66
C VAL A 129 13.10 12.10 4.63
N SER A 130 13.62 11.28 5.54
CA SER A 130 14.67 11.73 6.47
C SER A 130 15.95 12.12 5.74
N SER A 131 16.36 11.34 4.73
CA SER A 131 17.54 11.64 3.91
C SER A 131 17.34 12.88 3.02
N GLY A 132 16.13 13.08 2.49
CA GLY A 132 15.78 14.29 1.74
C GLY A 132 15.84 15.54 2.61
N VAL A 133 15.36 15.45 3.85
CA VAL A 133 15.45 16.53 4.84
C VAL A 133 16.91 16.77 5.27
N ALA A 134 17.74 15.73 5.43
CA ALA A 134 19.16 15.89 5.73
C ALA A 134 19.94 16.60 4.60
N ASN A 135 19.63 16.28 3.34
CA ASN A 135 20.20 16.95 2.18
C ASN A 135 19.78 18.43 2.09
N LEU A 136 18.50 18.75 2.34
CA LEU A 136 18.06 20.15 2.42
C LEU A 136 18.66 20.88 3.61
N GLY A 137 18.76 20.22 4.77
CA GLY A 137 19.38 20.74 5.98
C GLY A 137 20.85 21.10 5.82
N SER A 138 21.55 20.46 4.89
CA SER A 138 22.94 20.76 4.57
C SER A 138 23.16 22.15 3.96
N VAL A 139 22.11 22.76 3.37
CA VAL A 139 22.18 24.09 2.76
C VAL A 139 21.17 25.09 3.35
N VAL A 140 20.17 24.62 4.10
CA VAL A 140 19.16 25.45 4.78
C VAL A 140 19.19 25.18 6.30
N PRO A 141 19.81 26.06 7.12
CA PRO A 141 19.98 25.84 8.56
C PRO A 141 18.68 25.65 9.35
N PHE A 142 17.60 26.33 8.95
CA PHE A 142 16.27 26.15 9.55
C PHE A 142 15.80 24.69 9.44
N VAL A 143 16.12 24.03 8.31
CA VAL A 143 15.76 22.63 8.06
C VAL A 143 16.56 21.69 8.94
N ALA A 144 17.86 21.94 9.11
CA ALA A 144 18.72 21.15 9.99
C ALA A 144 18.23 21.18 11.45
N THR A 145 17.83 22.36 11.94
CA THR A 145 17.36 22.54 13.33
C THR A 145 16.03 21.85 13.59
N HIS A 146 15.12 21.85 12.60
CA HIS A 146 13.75 21.31 12.74
C HIS A 146 13.53 20.04 11.91
N LYS A 147 14.56 19.20 11.77
CA LYS A 147 14.54 18.02 10.88
C LYS A 147 13.33 17.10 11.08
N VAL A 148 12.95 16.81 12.33
CA VAL A 148 11.82 15.93 12.65
C VAL A 148 10.48 16.55 12.22
N LEU A 149 10.26 17.82 12.57
CA LEU A 149 9.03 18.54 12.22
C LEU A 149 8.84 18.59 10.70
N ILE A 150 9.93 18.88 9.97
CA ILE A 150 9.90 18.99 8.51
C ILE A 150 9.70 17.62 7.86
N ALA A 151 10.36 16.58 8.36
CA ALA A 151 10.15 15.22 7.87
C ALA A 151 8.70 14.76 8.07
N VAL A 152 8.12 14.97 9.26
CA VAL A 152 6.71 14.64 9.54
C VAL A 152 5.76 15.44 8.65
N THR A 153 6.03 16.74 8.47
CA THR A 153 5.23 17.61 7.58
C THR A 153 5.33 17.14 6.13
N ALA A 154 6.52 16.76 5.66
CA ALA A 154 6.73 16.22 4.33
C ALA A 154 5.97 14.89 4.13
N VAL A 155 6.03 13.96 5.10
CA VAL A 155 5.22 12.72 5.03
C VAL A 155 3.73 13.03 5.01
N ALA A 156 3.26 13.98 5.83
CA ALA A 156 1.85 14.38 5.84
C ALA A 156 1.41 14.98 4.49
N LEU A 157 2.24 15.81 3.88
CA LEU A 157 2.00 16.38 2.55
C LEU A 157 2.00 15.30 1.46
N LEU A 158 2.99 14.41 1.45
CA LEU A 158 3.05 13.27 0.52
C LEU A 158 1.83 12.36 0.68
N THR A 159 1.44 12.06 1.92
CA THR A 159 0.23 11.29 2.24
C THR A 159 -1.01 12.01 1.68
N ALA A 160 -1.14 13.32 1.90
CA ALA A 160 -2.26 14.10 1.39
C ALA A 160 -2.30 14.15 -0.16
N VAL A 161 -1.15 14.26 -0.82
CA VAL A 161 -1.03 14.24 -2.28
C VAL A 161 -1.49 12.89 -2.84
N ASN A 162 -0.98 11.79 -2.29
CA ASN A 162 -1.36 10.43 -2.68
C ASN A 162 -2.84 10.15 -2.40
N LEU A 163 -3.34 10.59 -1.24
CA LEU A 163 -4.75 10.48 -0.90
C LEU A 163 -5.64 11.27 -1.84
N ARG A 164 -5.21 12.45 -2.31
CA ARG A 164 -5.93 13.30 -3.28
C ARG A 164 -5.98 12.68 -4.68
N GLY A 165 -5.08 11.77 -5.00
CA GLY A 165 -5.03 11.11 -6.31
C GLY A 165 -4.90 12.14 -7.41
N LEU A 166 -3.98 13.10 -7.27
CA LEU A 166 -3.63 14.00 -8.35
C LEU A 166 -3.34 13.15 -9.58
N ARG A 167 -3.98 13.43 -10.72
CA ARG A 167 -3.72 12.71 -11.97
C ARG A 167 -2.23 12.87 -12.28
N GLU A 168 -1.47 11.83 -12.00
CA GLU A 168 -0.04 11.82 -12.20
C GLU A 168 0.25 11.68 -13.68
N SER A 169 0.41 12.80 -14.39
CA SER A 169 1.11 12.77 -15.66
C SER A 169 2.52 12.28 -15.35
N GLY A 170 2.90 11.07 -15.82
CA GLY A 170 4.23 10.51 -15.56
C GLY A 170 5.39 11.44 -15.96
N THR A 171 5.13 12.48 -16.76
CA THR A 171 6.06 13.58 -17.03
C THR A 171 6.43 14.42 -15.80
N ALA A 172 5.52 14.63 -14.85
CA ALA A 172 5.82 15.36 -13.60
C ALA A 172 6.84 14.59 -12.73
N PHE A 173 6.76 13.26 -12.74
CA PHE A 173 7.73 12.36 -12.09
C PHE A 173 9.07 12.28 -12.83
N ALA A 174 9.09 12.60 -14.12
CA ALA A 174 10.30 12.53 -14.93
C ALA A 174 11.31 13.64 -14.61
N ILE A 175 10.82 14.83 -14.25
CA ILE A 175 11.65 16.02 -14.07
C ILE A 175 12.64 15.86 -12.92
N PRO A 176 12.23 15.47 -11.68
CA PRO A 176 13.19 15.35 -10.58
C PRO A 176 14.23 14.25 -10.82
N THR A 177 13.82 13.10 -11.35
CA THR A 177 14.74 11.97 -11.54
C THR A 177 15.79 12.26 -12.61
N TYR A 178 15.39 12.83 -13.76
CA TYR A 178 16.37 13.21 -14.78
C TYR A 178 17.20 14.42 -14.35
N GLY A 179 16.60 15.37 -13.63
CA GLY A 179 17.33 16.46 -13.00
C GLY A 179 18.44 15.93 -12.10
N PHE A 180 18.15 14.93 -11.26
CA PHE A 180 19.14 14.32 -10.36
C PHE A 180 20.27 13.67 -11.13
N VAL A 181 19.97 12.83 -12.13
CA VAL A 181 21.00 12.17 -12.94
C VAL A 181 21.89 13.19 -13.65
N ILE A 182 21.32 14.27 -14.20
CA ILE A 182 22.08 15.31 -14.90
C ILE A 182 22.94 16.12 -13.92
N VAL A 183 22.38 16.54 -12.79
CA VAL A 183 23.07 17.37 -11.80
C VAL A 183 24.19 16.57 -11.11
N MET A 184 23.92 15.34 -10.68
CA MET A 184 24.94 14.48 -10.06
C MET A 184 26.00 14.05 -11.06
N GLY A 185 25.59 13.62 -12.26
CA GLY A 185 26.53 13.28 -13.33
C GLY A 185 27.39 14.48 -13.74
N GLY A 186 26.79 15.67 -13.83
CA GLY A 186 27.48 16.92 -14.13
C GLY A 186 28.44 17.34 -13.02
N MET A 187 28.08 17.17 -11.75
CA MET A 187 28.96 17.41 -10.60
C MET A 187 30.18 16.47 -10.63
N ILE A 188 29.96 15.17 -10.83
CA ILE A 188 31.03 14.17 -10.93
C ILE A 188 31.96 14.50 -12.10
N LEU A 189 31.40 14.71 -13.30
CA LEU A 189 32.19 15.00 -14.49
C LEU A 189 32.99 16.30 -14.33
N THR A 190 32.36 17.37 -13.82
CA THR A 190 33.01 18.66 -13.59
C THR A 190 34.14 18.53 -12.57
N GLY A 191 33.92 17.79 -11.49
CA GLY A 191 34.95 17.49 -10.48
C GLY A 191 36.14 16.75 -11.08
N LEU A 192 35.89 15.69 -11.85
CA LEU A 192 36.94 14.93 -12.52
C LEU A 192 37.72 15.76 -13.56
N VAL A 193 37.03 16.58 -14.36
CA VAL A 193 37.67 17.49 -15.32
C VAL A 193 38.56 18.52 -14.60
N ARG A 194 38.07 19.10 -13.49
CA ARG A 194 38.87 20.05 -12.71
C ARG A 194 40.13 19.42 -12.13
N VAL A 195 40.04 18.19 -11.63
CA VAL A 195 41.20 17.49 -11.06
C VAL A 195 42.17 17.04 -12.15
N PHE A 196 41.71 16.33 -13.19
CA PHE A 196 42.59 15.67 -14.14
C PHE A 196 42.97 16.52 -15.36
N ILE A 197 42.09 17.41 -15.83
CA ILE A 197 42.33 18.21 -17.04
C ILE A 197 42.85 19.60 -16.67
N LEU A 198 42.23 20.25 -15.69
CA LEU A 198 42.64 21.59 -15.25
C LEU A 198 43.74 21.57 -14.18
N GLY A 199 44.03 20.42 -13.58
CA GLY A 199 45.07 20.27 -12.56
C GLY A 199 44.77 20.98 -11.24
N HIS A 200 43.50 21.28 -10.94
CA HIS A 200 43.11 21.92 -9.69
C HIS A 200 43.17 20.93 -8.51
N ASP A 201 43.83 21.29 -7.41
CA ASP A 201 43.76 20.57 -6.14
C ASP A 201 42.44 20.93 -5.42
N LEU A 202 41.35 20.25 -5.79
CA LEU A 202 40.06 20.41 -5.13
C LEU A 202 40.11 19.76 -3.75
N ARG A 203 39.99 20.56 -2.69
CA ARG A 203 39.89 20.06 -1.32
C ARG A 203 38.50 20.28 -0.75
N ALA A 204 37.92 19.22 -0.21
CA ALA A 204 36.65 19.31 0.50
C ALA A 204 36.80 20.16 1.77
N PRO A 205 35.74 20.87 2.22
CA PRO A 205 35.76 21.60 3.49
C PRO A 205 36.16 20.71 4.69
N SER A 206 35.88 19.42 4.60
CA SER A 206 36.23 18.41 5.60
C SER A 206 37.67 17.87 5.50
N ALA A 207 38.43 18.21 4.45
CA ALA A 207 39.68 17.52 4.14
C ALA A 207 40.77 17.77 5.19
N GLY A 208 40.71 18.91 5.88
CA GLY A 208 41.61 19.26 6.97
C GLY A 208 41.13 18.84 8.36
N LEU A 209 40.06 18.03 8.46
CA LEU A 209 39.61 17.53 9.77
C LEU A 209 40.60 16.50 10.32
N GLU A 210 40.90 16.62 11.61
CA GLU A 210 41.60 15.59 12.36
C GLU A 210 40.58 14.69 13.06
N ILE A 211 40.45 13.46 12.55
CA ILE A 211 39.51 12.47 13.08
C ILE A 211 40.23 11.53 14.04
N GLN A 212 39.74 11.45 15.28
CA GLN A 212 40.15 10.40 16.20
C GLN A 212 39.45 9.09 15.86
N ALA A 213 40.22 8.00 15.82
CA ALA A 213 39.63 6.67 15.86
C ALA A 213 38.99 6.45 17.23
N GLU A 214 37.71 6.05 17.26
CA GLU A 214 37.02 5.73 18.51
C GLU A 214 37.61 4.47 19.17
N HIS A 215 38.12 3.57 18.33
CA HIS A 215 38.81 2.35 18.74
C HIS A 215 40.05 2.10 17.89
N SER A 216 41.08 1.47 18.48
CA SER A 216 42.18 0.90 17.71
C SER A 216 41.68 -0.37 17.03
N VAL A 217 41.20 -0.23 15.80
CA VAL A 217 40.61 -1.33 15.04
C VAL A 217 41.72 -2.06 14.26
N THR A 218 42.25 -3.14 14.82
CA THR A 218 43.26 -4.00 14.16
C THR A 218 42.81 -5.46 14.09
N GLY A 219 43.45 -6.25 13.21
CA GLY A 219 43.17 -7.69 13.06
C GLY A 219 41.71 -8.01 12.72
N PHE A 220 41.08 -8.89 13.49
CA PHE A 220 39.69 -9.31 13.28
C PHE A 220 38.68 -8.16 13.37
N ALA A 221 38.94 -7.16 14.22
CA ALA A 221 38.06 -6.00 14.35
C ALA A 221 38.01 -5.18 13.05
N LEU A 222 39.12 -5.10 12.32
CA LEU A 222 39.17 -4.41 11.02
C LEU A 222 38.37 -5.17 9.97
N ILE A 223 38.52 -6.50 9.91
CA ILE A 223 37.73 -7.34 9.00
C ILE A 223 36.23 -7.17 9.30
N PHE A 224 35.85 -7.21 10.58
CA PHE A 224 34.48 -7.00 11.00
C PHE A 224 33.95 -5.62 10.61
N LEU A 225 34.76 -4.57 10.77
CA LEU A 225 34.42 -3.22 10.34
C LEU A 225 34.21 -3.15 8.82
N LEU A 226 35.12 -3.72 8.03
CA LEU A 226 35.00 -3.73 6.57
C LEU A 226 33.74 -4.48 6.11
N LEU A 227 33.39 -5.60 6.77
CA LEU A 227 32.15 -6.33 6.53
C LEU A 227 30.91 -5.50 6.92
N ARG A 228 30.95 -4.80 8.06
CA ARG A 228 29.89 -3.89 8.49
C ARG A 228 29.70 -2.75 7.48
N THR A 229 30.79 -2.11 7.05
CA THR A 229 30.76 -1.04 6.05
C THR A 229 30.23 -1.54 4.71
N PHE A 230 30.67 -2.71 4.26
CA PHE A 230 30.14 -3.35 3.05
C PHE A 230 28.64 -3.59 3.14
N SER A 231 28.17 -4.16 4.26
CA SER A 231 26.75 -4.33 4.55
C SER A 231 25.98 -3.01 4.54
N SER A 232 26.53 -1.92 5.11
CA SER A 232 25.92 -0.58 5.05
C SER A 232 25.85 -0.04 3.63
N GLY A 233 26.95 -0.15 2.85
CA GLY A 233 27.00 0.27 1.45
C GLY A 233 26.05 -0.49 0.54
N CYS A 234 25.67 -1.73 0.90
CA CYS A 234 24.64 -2.49 0.21
C CYS A 234 23.24 -1.84 0.25
N ALA A 235 23.01 -0.81 1.06
CA ALA A 235 21.82 0.03 0.95
C ALA A 235 21.67 0.68 -0.44
N ALA A 236 22.74 0.79 -1.23
CA ALA A 236 22.64 1.25 -2.62
C ALA A 236 21.74 0.37 -3.51
N LEU A 237 21.53 -0.90 -3.14
CA LEU A 237 20.80 -1.89 -3.93
C LEU A 237 19.28 -1.85 -3.76
N THR A 238 18.80 -1.07 -2.80
CA THR A 238 17.37 -0.98 -2.49
C THR A 238 16.60 -0.32 -3.63
N GLY A 239 15.33 -0.66 -3.81
CA GLY A 239 14.49 -0.11 -4.87
C GLY A 239 14.66 -0.75 -6.25
N VAL A 240 15.57 -1.73 -6.41
CA VAL A 240 15.63 -2.55 -7.64
C VAL A 240 14.34 -3.38 -7.78
N GLU A 241 13.74 -3.79 -6.66
CA GLU A 241 12.45 -4.48 -6.62
C GLU A 241 11.28 -3.63 -7.14
N ALA A 242 11.34 -2.31 -7.03
CA ALA A 242 10.26 -1.40 -7.45
C ALA A 242 9.95 -1.56 -8.95
N ILE A 243 10.98 -1.72 -9.80
CA ILE A 243 10.77 -1.98 -11.24
C ILE A 243 10.16 -3.36 -11.48
N SER A 244 10.55 -4.36 -10.67
CA SER A 244 10.02 -5.73 -10.80
C SER A 244 8.54 -5.83 -10.41
N ASN A 245 8.11 -5.04 -9.43
CA ASN A 245 6.70 -4.91 -9.03
C ASN A 245 5.91 -4.10 -10.08
N GLY A 246 6.57 -3.12 -10.73
CA GLY A 246 5.97 -2.23 -11.72
C GLY A 246 5.80 -2.77 -13.14
N VAL A 247 6.21 -4.02 -13.44
CA VAL A 247 6.19 -4.59 -14.81
C VAL A 247 4.84 -4.42 -15.55
N PRO A 248 3.66 -4.58 -14.91
CA PRO A 248 2.37 -4.43 -15.59
C PRO A 248 2.11 -3.04 -16.16
N ALA A 249 2.76 -1.99 -15.64
CA ALA A 249 2.59 -0.61 -16.06
C ALA A 249 3.39 -0.25 -17.33
N PHE A 250 4.33 -1.09 -17.76
CA PHE A 250 5.12 -0.84 -18.96
C PHE A 250 4.32 -1.08 -20.25
N LYS A 251 4.61 -0.30 -21.30
CA LYS A 251 4.13 -0.59 -22.67
C LYS A 251 4.64 -1.95 -23.15
N LYS A 252 3.82 -2.64 -23.97
CA LYS A 252 4.22 -3.90 -24.63
C LYS A 252 5.42 -3.65 -25.57
N PRO A 253 6.42 -4.55 -25.63
CA PRO A 253 6.61 -5.76 -24.81
C PRO A 253 7.06 -5.43 -23.37
N LYS A 254 6.25 -5.81 -22.37
CA LYS A 254 6.39 -5.33 -20.97
C LYS A 254 7.70 -5.77 -20.31
N SER A 255 7.96 -7.08 -20.32
CA SER A 255 9.13 -7.70 -19.68
C SER A 255 10.46 -7.19 -20.27
N ARG A 256 10.55 -7.10 -21.60
CA ARG A 256 11.75 -6.59 -22.29
C ARG A 256 12.03 -5.13 -21.94
N ASN A 257 10.98 -4.30 -21.87
CA ASN A 257 11.11 -2.91 -21.48
C ASN A 257 11.54 -2.78 -20.01
N ALA A 258 10.92 -3.51 -19.09
CA ALA A 258 11.29 -3.52 -17.67
C ALA A 258 12.74 -4.00 -17.46
N ALA A 259 13.16 -5.06 -18.13
CA ALA A 259 14.53 -5.58 -18.04
C ALA A 259 15.59 -4.62 -18.62
N THR A 260 15.22 -3.81 -19.62
CA THR A 260 16.11 -2.77 -20.15
C THR A 260 16.20 -1.60 -19.17
N THR A 261 15.09 -1.23 -18.54
CA THR A 261 15.06 -0.19 -17.50
C THR A 261 15.89 -0.59 -16.27
N LEU A 262 15.81 -1.86 -15.83
CA LEU A 262 16.67 -2.40 -14.77
C LEU A 262 18.17 -2.28 -15.10
N LEU A 263 18.54 -2.60 -16.34
CA LEU A 263 19.93 -2.47 -16.79
C LEU A 263 20.39 -1.02 -16.76
N LEU A 264 19.59 -0.10 -17.30
CA LEU A 264 19.89 1.34 -17.31
C LEU A 264 20.04 1.89 -15.88
N LEU A 265 19.09 1.56 -15.01
CA LEU A 265 19.16 1.89 -13.58
C LEU A 265 20.49 1.41 -12.99
N GLY A 266 20.79 0.10 -13.12
CA GLY A 266 22.01 -0.48 -12.56
C GLY A 266 23.28 0.22 -13.06
N THR A 267 23.36 0.49 -14.36
CA THR A 267 24.54 1.18 -14.94
C THR A 267 24.68 2.62 -14.46
N ILE A 268 23.57 3.36 -14.35
CA ILE A 268 23.58 4.76 -13.91
C ILE A 268 23.92 4.82 -12.41
N SER A 269 23.27 4.00 -11.58
CA SER A 269 23.54 3.95 -10.13
C SER A 269 24.97 3.53 -9.83
N VAL A 270 25.51 2.52 -10.53
CA VAL A 270 26.92 2.10 -10.39
C VAL A 270 27.86 3.24 -10.79
N GLY A 271 27.62 3.90 -11.93
CA GLY A 271 28.45 5.02 -12.39
C GLY A 271 28.47 6.18 -11.39
N MET A 272 27.31 6.55 -10.84
CA MET A 272 27.20 7.61 -9.84
C MET A 272 27.84 7.21 -8.50
N LEU A 273 27.59 5.98 -8.00
CA LEU A 273 28.18 5.49 -6.74
C LEU A 273 29.72 5.50 -6.82
N VAL A 274 30.28 4.93 -7.88
CA VAL A 274 31.73 4.91 -8.10
C VAL A 274 32.26 6.34 -8.26
N GLY A 275 31.56 7.18 -9.03
CA GLY A 275 31.96 8.57 -9.24
C GLY A 275 31.99 9.40 -7.95
N ILE A 276 30.99 9.25 -7.07
CA ILE A 276 30.92 9.93 -5.78
C ILE A 276 32.05 9.46 -4.86
N ILE A 277 32.23 8.14 -4.69
CA ILE A 277 33.29 7.58 -3.83
C ILE A 277 34.68 7.99 -4.34
N TRP A 278 34.88 7.97 -5.65
CA TRP A 278 36.15 8.37 -6.25
C TRP A 278 36.43 9.85 -6.06
N LEU A 279 35.43 10.72 -6.28
CA LEU A 279 35.57 12.15 -6.07
C LEU A 279 35.77 12.50 -4.58
N ALA A 280 35.09 11.80 -3.67
CA ALA A 280 35.30 11.93 -2.24
C ALA A 280 36.74 11.59 -1.85
N ARG A 281 37.30 10.51 -2.39
CA ARG A 281 38.71 10.16 -2.18
C ARG A 281 39.67 11.21 -2.73
N LEU A 282 39.45 11.69 -3.95
CA LEU A 282 40.33 12.68 -4.59
C LEU A 282 40.30 14.03 -3.86
N THR A 283 39.15 14.41 -3.30
CA THR A 283 38.98 15.68 -2.58
C THR A 283 39.35 15.62 -1.11
N GLY A 284 39.75 14.44 -0.61
CA GLY A 284 40.01 14.19 0.80
C GLY A 284 38.77 14.33 1.67
N LEU A 285 37.57 14.12 1.12
CA LEU A 285 36.31 14.27 1.85
C LEU A 285 36.26 13.29 3.02
N GLN A 286 35.92 13.82 4.19
CA GLN A 286 35.77 13.08 5.42
C GLN A 286 34.35 13.26 5.94
N PHE A 287 33.75 12.18 6.43
CA PHE A 287 32.37 12.19 6.91
C PHE A 287 32.24 11.18 8.06
N VAL A 288 31.80 11.66 9.23
CA VAL A 288 31.89 10.91 10.50
C VAL A 288 30.54 10.69 11.18
N GLU A 289 30.41 9.62 11.96
CA GLU A 289 29.14 9.22 12.60
C GLU A 289 28.73 10.16 13.73
N ASP A 290 29.68 10.51 14.60
CA ASP A 290 29.49 11.46 15.70
C ASP A 290 30.51 12.60 15.57
N PRO A 291 30.14 13.70 14.88
CA PRO A 291 31.00 14.87 14.72
C PRO A 291 31.49 15.47 16.05
N VAL A 292 30.71 15.36 17.12
CA VAL A 292 31.05 15.96 18.42
C VAL A 292 32.17 15.18 19.12
N ARG A 293 32.21 13.85 18.93
CA ARG A 293 33.21 12.98 19.56
C ARG A 293 34.43 12.73 18.69
N GLN A 294 34.24 12.65 17.37
CA GLN A 294 35.28 12.17 16.47
C GLN A 294 36.15 13.29 15.88
N ILE A 295 35.64 14.53 15.80
CA ILE A 295 36.40 15.67 15.26
C ILE A 295 37.18 16.34 16.40
N ILE A 296 38.50 16.21 16.39
CA ILE A 296 39.38 16.80 17.42
C ILE A 296 39.76 18.24 17.03
N ALA A 297 40.07 18.45 15.75
CA ALA A 297 40.46 19.73 15.20
C ALA A 297 39.83 19.90 13.81
N GLY A 298 39.41 21.13 13.52
CA GLY A 298 38.75 21.47 12.28
C GLY A 298 38.50 22.97 12.16
N PRO A 299 37.96 23.43 11.01
CA PRO A 299 37.59 24.83 10.83
C PRO A 299 36.54 25.28 11.85
N ASP A 300 36.68 26.49 12.40
CA ASP A 300 35.71 27.06 13.34
C ASP A 300 34.30 27.08 12.74
N GLY A 301 33.33 26.53 13.49
CA GLY A 301 31.94 26.47 13.05
C GLY A 301 31.65 25.45 11.93
N TYR A 302 32.51 24.45 11.73
CA TYR A 302 32.25 23.37 10.76
C TYR A 302 30.94 22.64 11.08
N VAL A 303 30.04 22.62 10.11
CA VAL A 303 28.81 21.82 10.15
C VAL A 303 28.93 20.72 9.11
N GLN A 304 28.84 19.47 9.57
CA GLN A 304 28.93 18.32 8.68
C GLN A 304 27.70 18.24 7.76
N LYS A 305 27.92 18.48 6.47
CA LYS A 305 26.92 18.33 5.39
C LYS A 305 26.94 16.91 4.84
N THR A 306 25.88 16.46 4.16
CA THR A 306 25.87 15.16 3.45
C THR A 306 26.99 15.07 2.43
N VAL A 307 27.45 13.86 2.06
CA VAL A 307 28.59 13.70 1.14
C VAL A 307 28.31 14.38 -0.21
N THR A 308 27.08 14.24 -0.72
CA THR A 308 26.64 14.90 -1.96
C THR A 308 26.71 16.43 -1.87
N ALA A 309 26.26 17.01 -0.76
CA ALA A 309 26.30 18.46 -0.55
C ALA A 309 27.74 18.98 -0.37
N GLN A 310 28.59 18.24 0.35
CA GLN A 310 30.01 18.56 0.50
C GLN A 310 30.75 18.51 -0.84
N LEU A 311 30.51 17.49 -1.66
CA LEU A 311 31.07 17.42 -3.01
C LEU A 311 30.55 18.54 -3.91
N GLY A 312 29.26 18.88 -3.81
CA GLY A 312 28.69 20.01 -4.53
C GLY A 312 29.37 21.34 -4.17
N GLU A 313 29.64 21.55 -2.88
CA GLU A 313 30.36 22.73 -2.40
C GLU A 313 31.81 22.73 -2.86
N THR A 314 32.46 21.58 -2.85
CA THR A 314 33.86 21.42 -3.29
C THR A 314 34.01 21.70 -4.80
N VAL A 315 33.07 21.21 -5.61
CA VAL A 315 33.13 21.34 -7.07
C VAL A 315 32.64 22.70 -7.55
N PHE A 316 31.57 23.24 -6.96
CA PHE A 316 30.93 24.47 -7.46
C PHE A 316 31.21 25.72 -6.61
N GLY A 317 31.76 25.55 -5.42
CA GLY A 317 32.02 26.63 -4.45
C GLY A 317 30.88 26.81 -3.44
N SER A 318 31.26 27.31 -2.27
CA SER A 318 30.36 27.67 -1.16
C SER A 318 29.36 28.74 -1.59
N GLY A 319 28.08 28.55 -1.25
CA GLY A 319 27.00 29.51 -1.59
C GLY A 319 26.63 29.58 -3.08
N SER A 320 27.24 28.74 -3.94
CA SER A 320 26.90 28.71 -5.36
C SER A 320 25.46 28.26 -5.60
N ILE A 321 24.80 28.81 -6.63
CA ILE A 321 23.45 28.39 -7.04
C ILE A 321 23.44 26.88 -7.34
N LEU A 322 24.51 26.34 -7.92
CA LEU A 322 24.64 24.93 -8.25
C LEU A 322 24.65 24.03 -7.01
N LEU A 323 25.23 24.46 -5.89
CA LEU A 323 25.15 23.73 -4.61
C LEU A 323 23.69 23.59 -4.14
N TYR A 324 22.91 24.67 -4.18
CA TYR A 324 21.48 24.63 -3.83
C TYR A 324 20.69 23.74 -4.80
N VAL A 325 21.05 23.72 -6.08
CA VAL A 325 20.46 22.81 -7.07
C VAL A 325 20.79 21.35 -6.74
N VAL A 326 22.04 21.02 -6.39
CA VAL A 326 22.45 19.67 -5.95
C VAL A 326 21.61 19.22 -4.76
N ALA A 327 21.55 20.03 -3.70
CA ALA A 327 20.78 19.69 -2.49
C ALA A 327 19.28 19.57 -2.75
N GLY A 328 18.70 20.53 -3.49
CA GLY A 328 17.28 20.56 -3.79
C GLY A 328 16.84 19.40 -4.67
N VAL A 329 17.57 19.10 -5.75
CA VAL A 329 17.24 17.99 -6.65
C VAL A 329 17.45 16.63 -5.96
N THR A 330 18.47 16.50 -5.10
CA THR A 330 18.68 15.30 -4.29
C THR A 330 17.51 15.08 -3.32
N ALA A 331 17.04 16.13 -2.66
CA ALA A 331 15.87 16.02 -1.80
C ALA A 331 14.59 15.69 -2.56
N LEU A 332 14.40 16.28 -3.75
CA LEU A 332 13.23 16.00 -4.59
C LEU A 332 13.19 14.55 -5.05
N ILE A 333 14.31 13.95 -5.48
CA ILE A 333 14.32 12.52 -5.86
C ILE A 333 14.08 11.61 -4.65
N LEU A 334 14.55 11.99 -3.45
CA LEU A 334 14.29 11.25 -2.22
C LEU A 334 12.81 11.34 -1.80
N PHE A 335 12.16 12.50 -1.91
CA PHE A 335 10.71 12.58 -1.71
C PHE A 335 9.93 11.80 -2.78
N LEU A 336 10.46 11.74 -4.01
CA LEU A 336 9.90 10.91 -5.07
C LEU A 336 10.04 9.41 -4.80
N ALA A 337 11.14 9.00 -4.19
CA ALA A 337 11.36 7.63 -3.73
C ALA A 337 10.32 7.25 -2.66
N ALA A 338 10.03 8.12 -1.69
CA ALA A 338 8.93 7.87 -0.75
C ALA A 338 7.56 7.66 -1.46
N ASN A 339 7.33 8.34 -2.59
CA ASN A 339 6.11 8.16 -3.38
C ASN A 339 6.00 6.78 -4.04
N THR A 340 7.12 6.08 -4.30
CA THR A 340 7.06 4.72 -4.86
C THR A 340 6.42 3.75 -3.86
N ALA A 341 6.74 3.90 -2.57
CA ALA A 341 6.14 3.10 -1.50
C ALA A 341 4.65 3.38 -1.31
N PHE A 342 4.21 4.64 -1.38
CA PHE A 342 2.78 4.99 -1.35
C PHE A 342 1.96 4.38 -2.49
N ASN A 343 2.59 4.11 -3.63
CA ASN A 343 1.98 3.40 -4.74
C ASN A 343 2.11 1.88 -4.64
N GLY A 344 3.25 1.37 -4.17
CA GLY A 344 3.56 -0.07 -4.09
C GLY A 344 2.84 -0.78 -2.95
N PHE A 345 2.77 -0.16 -1.76
CA PHE A 345 2.20 -0.78 -0.56
C PHE A 345 0.71 -1.16 -0.73
N PRO A 346 -0.19 -0.28 -1.22
CA PRO A 346 -1.59 -0.68 -1.41
C PRO A 346 -1.77 -1.76 -2.48
N VAL A 347 -0.91 -1.79 -3.50
CA VAL A 347 -0.94 -2.83 -4.54
C VAL A 347 -0.60 -4.19 -3.95
N LEU A 348 0.50 -4.29 -3.20
CA LEU A 348 0.87 -5.52 -2.50
C LEU A 348 -0.21 -5.91 -1.49
N GLY A 349 -0.74 -4.96 -0.72
CA GLY A 349 -1.83 -5.18 0.22
C GLY A 349 -3.09 -5.76 -0.45
N SER A 350 -3.42 -5.30 -1.66
CA SER A 350 -4.54 -5.84 -2.44
C SER A 350 -4.31 -7.28 -2.89
N ILE A 351 -3.08 -7.64 -3.27
CA ILE A 351 -2.70 -9.01 -3.68
C ILE A 351 -2.75 -9.95 -2.47
N LEU A 352 -2.21 -9.53 -1.33
CA LEU A 352 -2.26 -10.31 -0.09
C LEU A 352 -3.70 -10.50 0.43
N ALA A 353 -4.56 -9.50 0.22
CA ALA A 353 -5.98 -9.61 0.54
C ALA A 353 -6.72 -10.60 -0.38
N GLN A 354 -6.34 -10.69 -1.67
CA GLN A 354 -6.82 -11.74 -2.60
C GLN A 354 -6.42 -13.13 -2.10
N ASP A 355 -5.18 -13.26 -1.65
CA ASP A 355 -4.62 -14.51 -1.13
C ASP A 355 -5.07 -14.84 0.31
N ARG A 356 -6.03 -14.07 0.87
CA ARG A 356 -6.60 -14.25 2.21
C ARG A 356 -5.60 -14.08 3.37
N TYR A 357 -4.51 -13.35 3.16
CA TYR A 357 -3.53 -13.01 4.20
C TYR A 357 -3.79 -11.66 4.88
N LEU A 358 -4.58 -10.79 4.26
CA LEU A 358 -4.99 -9.50 4.82
C LEU A 358 -6.53 -9.35 4.85
N PRO A 359 -7.09 -8.37 5.59
CA PRO A 359 -8.53 -8.10 5.59
C PRO A 359 -9.10 -7.97 4.18
N ARG A 360 -10.22 -8.65 3.89
CA ARG A 360 -10.85 -8.66 2.55
C ARG A 360 -11.21 -7.25 2.05
N GLN A 361 -11.38 -6.30 2.97
CA GLN A 361 -11.63 -4.88 2.66
C GLN A 361 -10.50 -4.24 1.85
N LEU A 362 -9.26 -4.73 1.94
CA LEU A 362 -8.12 -4.22 1.17
C LEU A 362 -8.09 -4.73 -0.30
N HIS A 363 -8.91 -5.73 -0.63
CA HIS A 363 -8.96 -6.31 -1.97
C HIS A 363 -9.62 -5.38 -3.01
N THR A 364 -10.56 -4.53 -2.62
CA THR A 364 -11.35 -3.72 -3.55
C THR A 364 -10.52 -2.60 -4.19
N ARG A 365 -9.77 -2.93 -5.25
CA ARG A 365 -8.93 -2.01 -6.06
C ARG A 365 -9.71 -0.80 -6.60
N GLY A 366 -11.02 -0.93 -6.81
CA GLY A 366 -11.87 0.14 -7.35
C GLY A 366 -12.41 1.11 -6.29
N ASP A 367 -12.26 0.79 -4.99
CA ASP A 367 -12.80 1.61 -3.93
C ASP A 367 -11.68 2.44 -3.28
N ARG A 368 -11.78 3.78 -3.41
CA ARG A 368 -10.75 4.71 -2.92
C ARG A 368 -10.43 4.46 -1.45
N LEU A 369 -11.40 3.94 -0.69
CA LEU A 369 -11.30 3.54 0.71
C LEU A 369 -10.16 2.56 1.00
N ALA A 370 -10.07 1.45 0.26
CA ALA A 370 -9.07 0.40 0.51
C ALA A 370 -7.65 0.91 0.24
N PHE A 371 -7.48 1.60 -0.89
CA PHE A 371 -6.22 2.22 -1.28
C PHE A 371 -5.82 3.35 -0.31
N SER A 372 -6.79 4.15 0.15
CA SER A 372 -6.56 5.23 1.11
C SER A 372 -6.20 4.72 2.50
N ASN A 373 -6.82 3.63 2.96
CA ASN A 373 -6.46 3.02 4.24
C ASN A 373 -5.01 2.52 4.22
N GLY A 374 -4.57 1.92 3.10
CA GLY A 374 -3.18 1.54 2.89
C GLY A 374 -2.22 2.72 2.97
N ILE A 375 -2.53 3.83 2.27
CA ILE A 375 -1.73 5.06 2.30
C ILE A 375 -1.66 5.67 3.71
N ILE A 376 -2.78 5.76 4.43
CA ILE A 376 -2.82 6.33 5.78
C ILE A 376 -2.00 5.46 6.73
N LEU A 377 -2.17 4.13 6.68
CA LEU A 377 -1.44 3.20 7.53
C LEU A 377 0.07 3.33 7.31
N LEU A 378 0.50 3.37 6.04
CA LEU A 378 1.90 3.58 5.66
C LEU A 378 2.44 4.91 6.21
N GLY A 379 1.71 6.01 6.01
CA GLY A 379 2.11 7.33 6.49
C GLY A 379 2.21 7.41 8.02
N VAL A 380 1.28 6.80 8.75
CA VAL A 380 1.30 6.75 10.22
C VAL A 380 2.51 5.97 10.71
N PHE A 381 2.78 4.76 10.20
CA PHE A 381 3.94 4.01 10.63
C PHE A 381 5.27 4.68 10.25
N ALA A 382 5.34 5.31 9.08
CA ALA A 382 6.52 6.09 8.69
C ALA A 382 6.76 7.27 9.65
N VAL A 383 5.71 8.00 10.05
CA VAL A 383 5.81 9.07 11.06
C VAL A 383 6.26 8.53 12.41
N VAL A 384 5.72 7.39 12.86
CA VAL A 384 6.13 6.74 14.11
C VAL A 384 7.62 6.41 14.10
N LEU A 385 8.15 5.85 13.00
CA LEU A 385 9.58 5.57 12.86
C LEU A 385 10.41 6.85 12.81
N ILE A 386 10.00 7.86 12.04
CA ILE A 386 10.71 9.15 11.95
C ILE A 386 10.82 9.81 13.32
N VAL A 387 9.73 9.83 14.10
CA VAL A 387 9.72 10.42 15.45
C VAL A 387 10.53 9.56 16.41
N GLY A 388 10.36 8.23 16.38
CA GLY A 388 11.08 7.30 17.25
C GLY A 388 12.60 7.35 17.05
N PHE A 389 13.07 7.50 15.81
CA PHE A 389 14.49 7.62 15.47
C PHE A 389 14.96 9.07 15.24
N GLN A 390 14.15 10.07 15.59
CA GLN A 390 14.52 11.50 15.48
C GLN A 390 15.04 11.91 14.09
N ALA A 391 14.43 11.36 13.03
CA ALA A 391 14.84 11.53 11.63
C ALA A 391 16.33 11.21 11.37
N GLU A 392 16.91 10.27 12.12
CA GLU A 392 18.29 9.82 11.96
C GLU A 392 18.39 8.75 10.86
N VAL A 393 18.97 9.16 9.73
CA VAL A 393 19.02 8.39 8.49
C VAL A 393 19.75 7.06 8.69
N THR A 394 20.91 7.08 9.33
CA THR A 394 21.75 5.89 9.54
C THR A 394 21.04 4.80 10.34
N ARG A 395 20.34 5.15 11.42
CA ARG A 395 19.56 4.16 12.18
C ARG A 395 18.44 3.58 11.33
N LEU A 396 17.68 4.40 10.62
CA LEU A 396 16.60 3.94 9.74
C LEU A 396 17.10 3.01 8.61
N ILE A 397 18.25 3.33 7.99
CA ILE A 397 18.87 2.49 6.95
C ILE A 397 19.24 1.11 7.49
N GLN A 398 19.72 1.02 8.72
CA GLN A 398 20.09 -0.27 9.32
C GLN A 398 18.89 -1.23 9.46
N LEU A 399 17.68 -0.70 9.71
CA LEU A 399 16.45 -1.49 9.71
C LEU A 399 16.06 -1.92 8.29
N TYR A 400 16.27 -1.02 7.32
CA TYR A 400 15.83 -1.17 5.93
C TYR A 400 16.52 -2.32 5.19
N ILE A 401 17.85 -2.42 5.34
CA ILE A 401 18.68 -3.42 4.63
C ILE A 401 18.21 -4.86 4.92
N VAL A 402 17.72 -5.15 6.14
CA VAL A 402 17.32 -6.53 6.51
C VAL A 402 16.17 -7.04 5.64
N GLY A 403 15.13 -6.23 5.44
CA GLY A 403 13.93 -6.62 4.70
C GLY A 403 14.23 -6.91 3.23
N VAL A 404 14.95 -6.00 2.57
CA VAL A 404 15.36 -6.15 1.17
C VAL A 404 16.16 -7.44 0.97
N PHE A 405 17.16 -7.72 1.80
CA PHE A 405 18.00 -8.90 1.61
C PHE A 405 17.27 -10.21 1.92
N VAL A 406 16.33 -10.23 2.85
CA VAL A 406 15.42 -11.39 3.05
C VAL A 406 14.60 -11.65 1.77
N SER A 407 14.01 -10.61 1.19
CA SER A 407 13.25 -10.72 -0.07
C SER A 407 14.13 -11.22 -1.20
N PHE A 408 15.32 -10.62 -1.37
CA PHE A 408 16.25 -10.97 -2.43
C PHE A 408 16.69 -12.43 -2.31
N THR A 409 17.17 -12.87 -1.14
CA THR A 409 17.64 -14.25 -0.96
C THR A 409 16.55 -15.28 -1.24
N LEU A 410 15.32 -15.05 -0.75
CA LEU A 410 14.18 -15.95 -1.02
C LEU A 410 13.76 -15.93 -2.50
N SER A 411 13.78 -14.77 -3.16
CA SER A 411 13.51 -14.63 -4.59
C SER A 411 14.54 -15.39 -5.42
N GLN A 412 15.84 -15.25 -5.11
CA GLN A 412 16.92 -16.00 -5.76
C GLN A 412 16.75 -17.51 -5.59
N ALA A 413 16.46 -17.97 -4.36
CA ALA A 413 16.21 -19.38 -4.08
C ALA A 413 14.99 -19.91 -4.86
N GLY A 414 13.92 -19.12 -4.96
CA GLY A 414 12.75 -19.42 -5.77
C GLY A 414 13.08 -19.57 -7.26
N MET A 415 13.91 -18.69 -7.80
CA MET A 415 14.36 -18.76 -9.19
C MET A 415 15.27 -19.94 -9.48
N ILE A 416 16.15 -20.34 -8.55
CA ILE A 416 16.95 -21.56 -8.69
C ILE A 416 16.03 -22.77 -8.82
N ARG A 417 14.99 -22.85 -7.97
CA ARG A 417 13.99 -23.93 -8.04
C ARG A 417 13.16 -23.87 -9.33
N HIS A 418 12.80 -22.68 -9.79
CA HIS A 418 12.14 -22.46 -11.09
C HIS A 418 12.96 -23.06 -12.25
N TRP A 419 14.25 -22.71 -12.34
CA TRP A 419 15.13 -23.19 -13.39
C TRP A 419 15.40 -24.69 -13.28
N ASN A 420 15.58 -25.24 -12.07
CA ASN A 420 15.74 -26.68 -11.88
C ASN A 420 14.51 -27.46 -12.34
N ARG A 421 13.29 -26.93 -12.14
CA ARG A 421 12.06 -27.55 -12.64
C ARG A 421 12.02 -27.54 -14.18
N ARG A 422 12.32 -26.42 -14.83
CA ARG A 422 12.31 -26.33 -16.31
C ARG A 422 13.43 -27.13 -16.99
N LEU A 423 14.62 -27.17 -16.38
CA LEU A 423 15.76 -27.95 -16.88
C LEU A 423 15.51 -29.46 -16.91
N ARG A 424 14.54 -29.97 -16.14
CA ARG A 424 14.15 -31.40 -16.17
C ARG A 424 13.35 -31.77 -17.43
N THR A 425 12.61 -30.82 -17.99
CA THR A 425 11.71 -31.07 -19.12
C THR A 425 12.26 -30.53 -20.44
N GLU A 426 13.15 -29.54 -20.40
CA GLU A 426 13.69 -28.89 -21.60
C GLU A 426 14.72 -29.77 -22.33
N ARG A 427 14.47 -30.03 -23.62
CA ARG A 427 15.32 -30.88 -24.47
C ARG A 427 16.17 -30.09 -25.46
N ASP A 428 15.82 -28.84 -25.77
CA ASP A 428 16.63 -28.00 -26.64
C ASP A 428 17.96 -27.61 -25.97
N ALA A 429 19.09 -27.93 -26.62
CA ALA A 429 20.43 -27.65 -26.13
C ALA A 429 20.70 -26.14 -25.96
N GLN A 430 20.18 -25.29 -26.85
CA GLN A 430 20.40 -23.84 -26.77
C GLN A 430 19.58 -23.21 -25.64
N ALA A 431 18.29 -23.55 -25.52
CA ALA A 431 17.47 -23.16 -24.38
C ALA A 431 18.09 -23.65 -23.06
N ARG A 432 18.52 -24.91 -23.00
CA ARG A 432 19.15 -25.49 -21.81
C ARG A 432 20.43 -24.77 -21.39
N ARG A 433 21.33 -24.41 -22.32
CA ARG A 433 22.52 -23.59 -22.01
C ARG A 433 22.16 -22.23 -21.42
N ARG A 434 21.14 -21.54 -21.97
CA ARG A 434 20.64 -20.27 -21.43
C ARG A 434 20.07 -20.42 -20.02
N MET A 435 19.32 -21.50 -19.76
CA MET A 435 18.77 -21.81 -18.44
C MET A 435 19.87 -22.15 -17.41
N ILE A 436 20.92 -22.87 -17.80
CA ILE A 436 22.06 -23.18 -16.93
C ILE A 436 22.79 -21.89 -16.53
N ARG A 437 23.05 -20.99 -17.48
CA ARG A 437 23.66 -19.68 -17.19
C ARG A 437 22.77 -18.85 -16.25
N SER A 438 21.47 -18.85 -16.50
CA SER A 438 20.48 -18.13 -15.68
C SER A 438 20.47 -18.67 -14.24
N ARG A 439 20.47 -19.99 -14.09
CA ARG A 439 20.59 -20.66 -12.79
C ARG A 439 21.90 -20.28 -12.09
N ALA A 440 23.04 -20.32 -12.78
CA ALA A 440 24.34 -19.96 -12.20
C ALA A 440 24.36 -18.53 -11.67
N ILE A 441 23.78 -17.57 -12.41
CA ILE A 441 23.63 -16.19 -11.96
C ILE A 441 22.78 -16.12 -10.68
N ASN A 442 21.64 -16.82 -10.63
CA ASN A 442 20.79 -16.81 -9.42
C ASN A 442 21.45 -17.55 -8.24
N THR A 443 22.23 -18.60 -8.48
CA THR A 443 22.98 -19.29 -7.43
C THR A 443 24.07 -18.39 -6.85
N PHE A 444 24.82 -17.69 -7.72
CA PHE A 444 25.79 -16.69 -7.28
C PHE A 444 25.11 -15.53 -6.55
N GLY A 445 23.99 -15.03 -7.07
CA GLY A 445 23.18 -14.00 -6.42
C GLY A 445 22.62 -14.43 -5.06
N MET A 446 22.15 -15.67 -4.92
CA MET A 446 21.68 -16.23 -3.65
C MET A 446 22.82 -16.29 -2.63
N ALA A 447 24.01 -16.73 -3.05
CA ALA A 447 25.18 -16.78 -2.17
C ALA A 447 25.59 -15.38 -1.71
N MET A 448 25.67 -14.40 -2.62
CA MET A 448 26.02 -13.01 -2.29
C MET A 448 24.98 -12.36 -1.39
N THR A 449 23.69 -12.41 -1.75
CA THR A 449 22.61 -11.80 -0.95
C THR A 449 22.44 -12.48 0.40
N GLY A 450 22.58 -13.81 0.45
CA GLY A 450 22.56 -14.57 1.69
C GLY A 450 23.76 -14.26 2.59
N ALA A 451 24.95 -14.12 2.03
CA ALA A 451 26.14 -13.69 2.79
C ALA A 451 25.96 -12.28 3.35
N VAL A 452 25.47 -11.33 2.55
CA VAL A 452 25.14 -9.98 3.03
C VAL A 452 24.11 -10.05 4.15
N LEU A 453 23.03 -10.83 3.99
CA LEU A 453 22.02 -11.01 5.03
C LEU A 453 22.62 -11.52 6.35
N VAL A 454 23.48 -12.54 6.29
CA VAL A 454 24.17 -13.07 7.47
C VAL A 454 25.06 -12.02 8.12
N VAL A 455 25.83 -11.26 7.34
CA VAL A 455 26.67 -10.16 7.84
C VAL A 455 25.81 -9.08 8.50
N VAL A 456 24.69 -8.67 7.88
CA VAL A 456 23.75 -7.70 8.47
C VAL A 456 23.23 -8.21 9.81
N LEU A 457 22.78 -9.47 9.85
CA LEU A 457 22.23 -10.09 11.05
C LEU A 457 23.26 -10.21 12.18
N ILE A 458 24.54 -10.41 11.89
CA ILE A 458 25.58 -10.50 12.92
C ILE A 458 26.02 -9.09 13.37
N THR A 459 26.30 -8.20 12.40
CA THR A 459 26.95 -6.92 12.67
C THR A 459 25.98 -5.83 13.16
N LYS A 460 24.71 -5.89 12.76
CA LYS A 460 23.73 -4.82 13.03
C LYS A 460 22.62 -5.22 14.00
N PHE A 461 22.63 -6.45 14.53
CA PHE A 461 21.60 -6.90 15.47
C PHE A 461 21.48 -5.96 16.66
N LEU A 462 22.61 -5.62 17.30
CA LEU A 462 22.67 -4.73 18.46
C LEU A 462 22.35 -3.26 18.13
N LEU A 463 22.50 -2.86 16.87
CA LEU A 463 22.30 -1.47 16.43
C LEU A 463 20.84 -1.16 16.03
N GLY A 464 19.93 -2.13 16.13
CA GLY A 464 18.50 -1.94 15.91
C GLY A 464 17.89 -2.78 14.80
N ALA A 465 18.68 -3.56 14.06
CA ALA A 465 18.16 -4.48 13.03
C ALA A 465 17.13 -5.49 13.59
N TRP A 466 17.21 -5.81 14.89
CA TRP A 466 16.25 -6.67 15.58
C TRP A 466 14.81 -6.14 15.51
N ILE A 467 14.61 -4.81 15.47
CA ILE A 467 13.28 -4.18 15.41
C ILE A 467 12.58 -4.56 14.10
N ALA A 468 13.32 -4.51 12.98
CA ALA A 468 12.79 -4.91 11.67
C ALA A 468 12.42 -6.40 11.67
N ILE A 469 13.26 -7.27 12.25
CA ILE A 469 13.00 -8.71 12.36
C ILE A 469 11.73 -8.99 13.16
N VAL A 470 11.57 -8.32 14.32
CA VAL A 470 10.37 -8.44 15.15
C VAL A 470 9.13 -7.94 14.40
N ALA A 471 9.22 -6.81 13.70
CA ALA A 471 8.11 -6.29 12.90
C ALA A 471 7.70 -7.26 11.78
N MET A 472 8.68 -7.83 11.06
CA MET A 472 8.44 -8.85 10.03
C MET A 472 7.80 -10.11 10.63
N ALA A 473 8.32 -10.61 11.75
CA ALA A 473 7.78 -11.78 12.44
C ALA A 473 6.34 -11.55 12.93
N LEU A 474 6.04 -10.38 13.50
CA LEU A 474 4.69 -10.01 13.93
C LEU A 474 3.72 -9.98 12.75
N LEU A 475 4.08 -9.33 11.64
CA LEU A 475 3.26 -9.31 10.43
C LEU A 475 3.09 -10.71 9.84
N TYR A 476 4.14 -11.53 9.85
CA TYR A 476 4.10 -12.92 9.40
C TYR A 476 3.07 -13.74 10.20
N VAL A 477 3.14 -13.68 11.53
CA VAL A 477 2.19 -14.38 12.41
C VAL A 477 0.78 -13.85 12.24
N LEU A 478 0.60 -12.53 12.13
CA LEU A 478 -0.70 -11.90 11.90
C LEU A 478 -1.34 -12.37 10.60
N MET A 479 -0.58 -12.37 9.49
CA MET A 479 -1.08 -12.84 8.19
C MET A 479 -1.49 -14.31 8.23
N LEU A 480 -0.71 -15.17 8.91
CA LEU A 480 -1.08 -16.57 9.10
C LEU A 480 -2.31 -16.73 9.99
N ALA A 481 -2.46 -15.92 11.05
CA ALA A 481 -3.62 -15.95 11.93
C ALA A 481 -4.91 -15.56 11.18
N ILE A 482 -4.84 -14.50 10.36
CA ILE A 482 -5.94 -14.07 9.49
C ILE A 482 -6.34 -15.18 8.53
N ARG A 483 -5.36 -15.79 7.84
CA ARG A 483 -5.65 -16.90 6.92
C ARG A 483 -6.29 -18.09 7.63
N ARG A 484 -5.76 -18.51 8.78
CA ARG A 484 -6.37 -19.59 9.59
C ARG A 484 -7.78 -19.25 10.05
N HIS A 485 -8.08 -17.99 10.36
CA HIS A 485 -9.43 -17.57 10.69
C HIS A 485 -10.36 -17.70 9.48
N TYR A 486 -9.95 -17.22 8.30
CA TYR A 486 -10.77 -17.37 7.09
C TYR A 486 -10.95 -18.81 6.64
N ASP A 487 -9.94 -19.66 6.78
CA ASP A 487 -10.06 -21.07 6.43
C ASP A 487 -11.00 -21.81 7.40
N ARG A 488 -10.99 -21.45 8.70
CA ARG A 488 -11.98 -21.93 9.67
C ARG A 488 -13.41 -21.50 9.34
N VAL A 489 -13.61 -20.23 9.04
CA VAL A 489 -14.93 -19.69 8.65
C VAL A 489 -15.40 -20.33 7.34
N ALA A 490 -14.50 -20.55 6.38
CA ALA A 490 -14.85 -21.20 5.12
C ALA A 490 -15.31 -22.65 5.36
N ALA A 491 -14.61 -23.40 6.21
CA ALA A 491 -14.99 -24.76 6.58
C ALA A 491 -16.32 -24.82 7.35
N GLU A 492 -16.60 -23.86 8.23
CA GLU A 492 -17.87 -23.76 8.96
C GLU A 492 -19.06 -23.44 8.03
N LEU A 493 -18.80 -22.73 6.92
CA LEU A 493 -19.80 -22.34 5.93
C LEU A 493 -19.94 -23.35 4.78
N GLU A 494 -19.21 -24.47 4.79
CA GLU A 494 -19.37 -25.50 3.77
C GLU A 494 -20.78 -26.11 3.85
N PRO A 495 -21.56 -26.07 2.75
CA PRO A 495 -22.91 -26.61 2.76
C PRO A 495 -22.88 -28.10 3.09
N THR A 496 -23.63 -28.53 4.10
CA THR A 496 -23.82 -29.95 4.39
C THR A 496 -24.64 -30.60 3.27
N GLU A 497 -24.34 -31.85 2.90
CA GLU A 497 -25.09 -32.62 1.88
C GLU A 497 -26.56 -32.90 2.27
N ALA A 498 -26.94 -32.60 3.50
CA ALA A 498 -28.33 -32.62 3.94
C ALA A 498 -29.14 -31.60 3.11
N ARG A 499 -30.08 -32.10 2.30
CA ARG A 499 -31.09 -31.26 1.63
C ARG A 499 -31.69 -30.32 2.66
N GLY A 500 -31.72 -29.02 2.38
CA GLY A 500 -32.31 -28.03 3.28
C GLY A 500 -33.74 -28.43 3.63
N VAL A 501 -33.92 -28.92 4.86
CA VAL A 501 -35.25 -29.25 5.39
C VAL A 501 -35.93 -27.93 5.68
N LEU A 502 -37.10 -27.71 5.08
CA LEU A 502 -37.89 -26.53 5.39
C LEU A 502 -38.25 -26.52 6.89
N PRO A 503 -38.27 -25.35 7.54
CA PRO A 503 -38.81 -25.24 8.90
C PRO A 503 -40.19 -25.88 9.00
N ALA A 504 -40.47 -26.55 10.13
CA ALA A 504 -41.74 -27.24 10.32
C ALA A 504 -42.90 -26.26 10.50
N ARG A 505 -42.67 -25.18 11.27
CA ARG A 505 -43.59 -24.04 11.44
C ARG A 505 -42.83 -22.72 11.53
N ASN A 506 -43.50 -21.64 11.18
CA ASN A 506 -43.03 -20.27 11.34
C ASN A 506 -43.93 -19.50 12.31
N HIS A 507 -43.40 -19.16 13.48
CA HIS A 507 -44.06 -18.33 14.47
C HIS A 507 -43.66 -16.88 14.29
N ALA A 508 -44.60 -16.03 13.88
CA ALA A 508 -44.35 -14.60 13.74
C ALA A 508 -44.69 -13.84 15.03
N ILE A 509 -43.75 -13.03 15.51
CA ILE A 509 -43.92 -12.17 16.67
C ILE A 509 -43.75 -10.72 16.22
N VAL A 510 -44.75 -9.86 16.46
CA VAL A 510 -44.64 -8.42 16.18
C VAL A 510 -44.39 -7.70 17.49
N LEU A 511 -43.26 -6.99 17.59
CA LEU A 511 -42.96 -6.20 18.78
C LEU A 511 -43.74 -4.90 18.77
N VAL A 512 -44.52 -4.68 19.82
CA VAL A 512 -45.41 -3.53 19.96
C VAL A 512 -45.07 -2.74 21.21
N SER A 513 -44.67 -1.48 21.02
CA SER A 513 -44.54 -0.51 22.11
C SER A 513 -45.75 0.42 22.20
N LYS A 514 -46.28 0.86 21.06
CA LYS A 514 -47.47 1.73 20.95
C LYS A 514 -48.26 1.40 19.67
N LEU A 515 -49.56 1.73 19.66
CA LEU A 515 -50.41 1.54 18.49
C LEU A 515 -50.37 2.76 17.54
N HIS A 516 -49.35 2.80 16.69
CA HIS A 516 -49.17 3.83 15.65
C HIS A 516 -49.02 3.21 14.26
N GLN A 517 -48.98 4.06 13.22
CA GLN A 517 -48.87 3.63 11.82
C GLN A 517 -47.71 2.64 11.55
N PRO A 518 -46.48 2.82 12.08
CA PRO A 518 -45.42 1.82 11.93
C PRO A 518 -45.78 0.42 12.48
N THR A 519 -46.46 0.34 13.62
CA THR A 519 -46.92 -0.91 14.24
C THR A 519 -47.98 -1.57 13.37
N LEU A 520 -48.98 -0.82 12.92
CA LEU A 520 -50.01 -1.33 12.01
C LEU A 520 -49.43 -1.85 10.70
N ARG A 521 -48.41 -1.15 10.16
CA ARG A 521 -47.67 -1.61 8.98
C ARG A 521 -46.91 -2.91 9.25
N ALA A 522 -46.26 -3.03 10.41
CA ALA A 522 -45.56 -4.25 10.80
C ALA A 522 -46.52 -5.43 10.98
N VAL A 523 -47.67 -5.21 11.62
CA VAL A 523 -48.75 -6.20 11.74
C VAL A 523 -49.27 -6.63 10.37
N ALA A 524 -49.57 -5.67 9.49
CA ALA A 524 -50.04 -5.97 8.14
C ALA A 524 -49.01 -6.77 7.32
N TYR A 525 -47.73 -6.42 7.42
CA TYR A 525 -46.65 -7.13 6.74
C TYR A 525 -46.45 -8.55 7.30
N ALA A 526 -46.47 -8.71 8.62
CA ALA A 526 -46.38 -10.01 9.27
C ALA A 526 -47.58 -10.93 8.93
N ARG A 527 -48.79 -10.36 8.73
CA ARG A 527 -49.94 -11.12 8.21
C ARG A 527 -49.75 -11.55 6.77
N ALA A 528 -49.15 -10.68 5.94
CA ALA A 528 -48.92 -10.99 4.53
C ALA A 528 -47.94 -12.16 4.33
N THR A 529 -47.05 -12.44 5.28
CA THR A 529 -46.15 -13.60 5.23
C THR A 529 -46.81 -14.94 5.57
N ARG A 530 -48.11 -14.95 5.92
CA ARG A 530 -48.92 -16.15 6.27
C ARG A 530 -48.19 -17.13 7.21
N PRO A 531 -47.74 -16.68 8.40
CA PRO A 531 -47.13 -17.56 9.40
C PRO A 531 -48.15 -18.52 10.01
N ASP A 532 -47.68 -19.63 10.57
CA ASP A 532 -48.52 -20.61 11.27
C ASP A 532 -49.18 -20.01 12.52
N THR A 533 -48.44 -19.16 13.23
CA THR A 533 -48.98 -18.36 14.34
C THR A 533 -48.50 -16.92 14.23
N LEU A 534 -49.35 -15.96 14.57
CA LEU A 534 -48.99 -14.55 14.62
C LEU A 534 -49.45 -13.95 15.95
N THR A 535 -48.51 -13.41 16.70
CA THR A 535 -48.77 -12.80 18.00
C THR A 535 -48.11 -11.43 18.10
N ALA A 536 -48.86 -10.42 18.55
CA ALA A 536 -48.29 -9.13 18.92
C ALA A 536 -47.83 -9.19 20.37
N VAL A 537 -46.60 -8.76 20.65
CA VAL A 537 -46.00 -8.84 21.98
C VAL A 537 -45.65 -7.44 22.47
N THR A 538 -46.10 -7.13 23.68
CA THR A 538 -45.71 -5.92 24.41
C THR A 538 -45.20 -6.28 25.80
N VAL A 539 -44.30 -5.46 26.34
CA VAL A 539 -43.75 -5.66 27.69
C VAL A 539 -44.37 -4.62 28.61
N ASN A 540 -45.01 -5.09 29.67
CA ASN A 540 -45.60 -4.25 30.70
C ASN A 540 -44.50 -3.62 31.56
N VAL A 541 -44.10 -2.40 31.19
CA VAL A 541 -43.16 -1.55 31.94
C VAL A 541 -43.91 -0.51 32.76
N ASP A 542 -45.04 -0.04 32.23
CA ASP A 542 -45.99 0.85 32.88
C ASP A 542 -47.39 0.28 32.64
N GLU A 543 -48.08 -0.03 33.72
CA GLU A 543 -49.40 -0.66 33.68
C GLU A 543 -50.44 0.26 33.03
N LYS A 544 -50.29 1.58 33.19
CA LYS A 544 -51.24 2.54 32.63
C LYS A 544 -51.13 2.59 31.11
N ASP A 545 -49.92 2.67 30.57
CA ASP A 545 -49.64 2.66 29.13
C ASP A 545 -50.06 1.32 28.48
N THR A 546 -49.82 0.21 29.18
CA THR A 546 -50.18 -1.14 28.69
C THR A 546 -51.70 -1.32 28.59
N ARG A 547 -52.46 -0.88 29.62
CA ARG A 547 -53.93 -0.88 29.58
C ARG A 547 -54.48 0.02 28.46
N HIS A 548 -53.88 1.20 28.26
CA HIS A 548 -54.23 2.07 27.14
C HIS A 548 -53.99 1.39 25.79
N LEU A 549 -52.85 0.70 25.63
CA LEU A 549 -52.54 -0.06 24.42
C LEU A 549 -53.55 -1.19 24.17
N GLN A 550 -53.93 -1.95 25.20
CA GLN A 550 -54.95 -3.02 25.09
C GLN A 550 -56.31 -2.45 24.66
N ALA A 551 -56.79 -1.40 25.31
CA ALA A 551 -58.05 -0.74 24.96
C ALA A 551 -58.05 -0.19 23.52
N ASP A 552 -56.91 0.38 23.09
CA ASP A 552 -56.70 0.84 21.72
C ASP A 552 -56.68 -0.32 20.70
N TRP A 553 -56.13 -1.47 21.09
CA TRP A 553 -56.03 -2.67 20.27
C TRP A 553 -57.41 -3.30 20.04
N GLU A 554 -58.23 -3.40 21.09
CA GLU A 554 -59.61 -3.87 21.04
C GLU A 554 -60.50 -2.92 20.25
N ARG A 555 -60.44 -1.61 20.54
CA ARG A 555 -61.26 -0.59 19.84
C ARG A 555 -61.05 -0.58 18.33
N ARG A 556 -59.84 -0.92 17.86
CA ARG A 556 -59.50 -0.96 16.43
C ARG A 556 -59.67 -2.33 15.79
N GLU A 557 -60.16 -3.32 16.55
CA GLU A 557 -60.39 -4.70 16.09
C GLU A 557 -59.19 -5.28 15.33
N VAL A 558 -57.98 -5.07 15.88
CA VAL A 558 -56.76 -5.55 15.22
C VAL A 558 -56.78 -7.07 15.20
N PRO A 559 -56.69 -7.73 14.02
CA PRO A 559 -56.96 -9.16 13.86
C PRO A 559 -55.79 -10.07 14.32
N VAL A 560 -55.05 -9.66 15.35
CA VAL A 560 -53.89 -10.35 15.91
C VAL A 560 -53.95 -10.27 17.43
N PRO A 561 -53.77 -11.39 18.17
CA PRO A 561 -53.77 -11.36 19.63
C PRO A 561 -52.59 -10.55 20.17
N LEU A 562 -52.86 -9.73 21.19
CA LEU A 562 -51.85 -8.95 21.92
C LEU A 562 -51.49 -9.67 23.23
N THR A 563 -50.29 -10.24 23.29
CA THR A 563 -49.73 -10.84 24.51
C THR A 563 -48.93 -9.79 25.27
N VAL A 564 -49.26 -9.64 26.56
CA VAL A 564 -48.56 -8.77 27.49
C VAL A 564 -47.62 -9.61 28.35
N ILE A 565 -46.34 -9.26 28.36
CA ILE A 565 -45.33 -9.90 29.20
C ILE A 565 -44.99 -8.96 30.36
N ASP A 566 -45.11 -9.45 31.59
CA ASP A 566 -44.75 -8.66 32.76
C ASP A 566 -43.23 -8.47 32.90
N SER A 567 -42.81 -7.24 33.24
CA SER A 567 -41.41 -6.92 33.50
C SER A 567 -41.23 -6.28 34.89
N PRO A 568 -40.86 -7.07 35.92
CA PRO A 568 -40.75 -6.58 37.30
C PRO A 568 -39.65 -5.52 37.48
N TYR A 569 -38.66 -5.47 36.58
CA TYR A 569 -37.52 -4.56 36.66
C TYR A 569 -37.56 -3.44 35.61
N ARG A 570 -38.70 -3.20 34.95
CA ARG A 570 -38.83 -2.24 33.85
C ARG A 570 -37.82 -2.48 32.71
N GLU A 571 -37.38 -3.73 32.55
CA GLU A 571 -36.48 -4.16 31.49
C GLU A 571 -37.28 -4.73 30.32
N ILE A 572 -37.10 -4.18 29.11
CA ILE A 572 -37.85 -4.62 27.92
C ILE A 572 -37.16 -5.81 27.23
N THR A 573 -35.83 -5.80 27.20
CA THR A 573 -35.06 -6.69 26.32
C THR A 573 -35.09 -8.15 26.78
N ARG A 574 -34.88 -8.41 28.07
CA ARG A 574 -34.78 -9.77 28.61
C ARG A 574 -36.11 -10.55 28.55
N PRO A 575 -37.26 -9.98 28.95
CA PRO A 575 -38.54 -10.69 28.84
C PRO A 575 -38.93 -11.05 27.40
N ILE A 576 -38.57 -10.21 26.42
CA ILE A 576 -38.79 -10.52 25.00
C ILE A 576 -37.92 -11.70 24.56
N LEU A 577 -36.65 -11.73 24.96
CA LEU A 577 -35.75 -12.84 24.63
C LEU A 577 -36.25 -14.15 25.27
N ASP A 578 -36.67 -14.10 26.54
CA ASP A 578 -37.20 -15.27 27.25
C ASP A 578 -38.48 -15.79 26.58
N PHE A 579 -39.38 -14.89 26.15
CA PHE A 579 -40.58 -15.26 25.41
C PHE A 579 -40.26 -15.91 24.06
N VAL A 580 -39.40 -15.27 23.24
CA VAL A 580 -38.97 -15.81 21.94
C VAL A 580 -38.29 -17.17 22.10
N ALA A 581 -37.42 -17.32 23.11
CA ALA A 581 -36.75 -18.57 23.41
C ALA A 581 -37.74 -19.66 23.85
N ASN A 582 -38.75 -19.32 24.65
CA ASN A 582 -39.79 -20.26 25.07
C ASN A 582 -40.68 -20.70 23.91
N THR A 583 -41.09 -19.80 23.02
CA THR A 583 -41.88 -20.14 21.81
C THR A 583 -41.14 -21.17 20.95
N ARG A 584 -39.80 -21.10 20.87
CA ARG A 584 -39.01 -22.09 20.14
C ARG A 584 -38.83 -23.43 20.88
N ARG A 585 -38.83 -23.45 22.22
CA ARG A 585 -38.60 -24.68 23.00
C ARG A 585 -39.62 -25.77 22.73
N GLU A 586 -40.82 -25.41 22.27
CA GLU A 586 -41.88 -26.37 21.94
C GLU A 586 -41.51 -27.27 20.76
N SER A 587 -40.62 -26.84 19.85
CA SER A 587 -40.14 -27.65 18.73
C SER A 587 -38.83 -27.12 18.12
N PRO A 588 -37.71 -27.89 18.16
CA PRO A 588 -36.40 -27.44 17.66
C PRO A 588 -36.33 -27.12 16.16
N ARG A 589 -37.34 -27.55 15.37
CA ARG A 589 -37.46 -27.32 13.92
C ARG A 589 -38.28 -26.08 13.55
N ASP A 590 -38.90 -25.44 14.54
CA ASP A 590 -39.70 -24.25 14.30
C ASP A 590 -38.80 -23.01 14.25
N VAL A 591 -39.18 -22.08 13.38
CA VAL A 591 -38.50 -20.79 13.23
C VAL A 591 -39.38 -19.71 13.81
N VAL A 592 -38.75 -18.76 14.52
CA VAL A 592 -39.44 -17.60 15.06
C VAL A 592 -39.03 -16.36 14.27
N THR A 593 -39.98 -15.71 13.62
CA THR A 593 -39.75 -14.47 12.88
C THR A 593 -40.20 -13.27 13.72
N VAL A 594 -39.26 -12.45 14.18
CA VAL A 594 -39.54 -11.26 14.98
C VAL A 594 -39.58 -10.02 14.10
N PHE A 595 -40.75 -9.40 13.97
CA PHE A 595 -40.96 -8.16 13.25
C PHE A 595 -40.76 -6.95 14.18
N ILE A 596 -39.80 -6.10 13.84
CA ILE A 596 -39.44 -4.90 14.61
C ILE A 596 -39.79 -3.66 13.79
N PRO A 597 -40.80 -2.86 14.20
CA PRO A 597 -41.04 -1.55 13.61
C PRO A 597 -39.84 -0.63 13.87
N GLU A 598 -39.25 -0.06 12.82
CA GLU A 598 -38.08 0.83 12.93
C GLU A 598 -38.36 2.20 12.30
N TYR A 599 -37.97 3.27 12.97
CA TYR A 599 -38.02 4.61 12.39
C TYR A 599 -36.80 4.87 11.52
N VAL A 600 -37.04 5.13 10.24
CA VAL A 600 -36.03 5.64 9.33
C VAL A 600 -36.08 7.16 9.40
N VAL A 601 -35.01 7.75 9.95
CA VAL A 601 -34.89 9.18 10.20
C VAL A 601 -34.05 9.90 9.14
N GLY A 602 -34.33 11.19 8.96
CA GLY A 602 -33.63 12.05 8.00
C GLY A 602 -32.24 12.46 8.47
N ARG A 603 -32.08 12.75 9.76
CA ARG A 603 -30.84 13.34 10.32
C ARG A 603 -30.11 12.36 11.25
N TRP A 604 -28.78 12.47 11.34
CA TRP A 604 -27.95 11.53 12.12
C TRP A 604 -28.21 11.63 13.63
N TRP A 605 -28.54 12.81 14.14
CA TRP A 605 -28.87 13.02 15.56
C TRP A 605 -30.24 12.47 15.93
N GLU A 606 -31.18 12.36 14.98
CA GLU A 606 -32.50 11.76 15.19
C GLU A 606 -32.38 10.25 15.51
N ASN A 607 -31.31 9.57 15.03
CA ASN A 607 -31.03 8.17 15.37
C ASN A 607 -30.69 7.98 16.85
N LEU A 608 -30.09 8.99 17.48
CA LEU A 608 -29.76 8.93 18.90
C LEU A 608 -31.03 8.99 19.76
N LEU A 609 -32.08 9.65 19.27
CA LEU A 609 -33.31 9.92 20.00
C LEU A 609 -34.40 8.86 19.79
N HIS A 610 -34.44 8.17 18.63
CA HIS A 610 -35.63 7.38 18.24
C HIS A 610 -35.42 5.87 18.07
N ASN A 611 -34.19 5.32 18.07
CA ASN A 611 -33.97 3.91 17.65
C ASN A 611 -33.02 3.05 18.53
N GLN A 612 -32.58 3.54 19.70
CA GLN A 612 -31.55 2.86 20.51
C GLN A 612 -32.02 1.50 21.07
N SER A 613 -33.26 1.41 21.56
CA SER A 613 -33.80 0.18 22.17
C SER A 613 -34.03 -0.94 21.15
N ALA A 614 -34.51 -0.61 19.95
CA ALA A 614 -34.73 -1.56 18.87
C ALA A 614 -33.40 -2.10 18.31
N LEU A 615 -32.38 -1.22 18.14
CA LEU A 615 -31.02 -1.62 17.75
C LEU A 615 -30.39 -2.59 18.75
N ARG A 616 -30.52 -2.31 20.06
CA ARG A 616 -30.01 -3.18 21.13
C ARG A 616 -30.70 -4.54 21.15
N LEU A 617 -32.03 -4.56 20.98
CA LEU A 617 -32.82 -5.80 20.96
C LEU A 617 -32.52 -6.64 19.72
N LYS A 618 -32.47 -6.03 18.53
CA LYS A 618 -32.03 -6.67 17.28
C LYS A 618 -30.65 -7.29 17.43
N GLY A 619 -29.71 -6.54 18.02
CA GLY A 619 -28.36 -7.03 18.30
C GLY A 619 -28.34 -8.30 19.14
N ARG A 620 -29.23 -8.44 20.13
CA ARG A 620 -29.33 -9.65 20.97
C ARG A 620 -30.07 -10.80 20.28
N LEU A 621 -31.19 -10.51 19.60
CA LEU A 621 -31.98 -11.52 18.88
C LEU A 621 -31.18 -12.24 17.78
N LEU A 622 -30.18 -11.58 17.18
CA LEU A 622 -29.28 -12.19 16.19
C LEU A 622 -28.40 -13.32 16.75
N PHE A 623 -28.25 -13.39 18.08
CA PHE A 623 -27.52 -14.47 18.74
C PHE A 623 -28.43 -15.62 19.18
N GLU A 624 -29.76 -15.51 19.00
CA GLU A 624 -30.71 -16.58 19.30
C GLU A 624 -30.84 -17.53 18.10
N PRO A 625 -30.47 -18.82 18.23
CA PRO A 625 -30.52 -19.74 17.10
C PRO A 625 -31.97 -19.95 16.61
N GLY A 626 -32.17 -20.00 15.28
CA GLY A 626 -33.50 -20.19 14.69
C GLY A 626 -34.44 -18.97 14.75
N VAL A 627 -33.94 -17.81 15.19
CA VAL A 627 -34.70 -16.56 15.22
C VAL A 627 -34.32 -15.69 14.03
N MET A 628 -35.31 -15.30 13.22
CA MET A 628 -35.15 -14.39 12.10
C MET A 628 -35.67 -13.01 12.49
N VAL A 629 -34.84 -11.98 12.35
CA VAL A 629 -35.25 -10.60 12.70
C VAL A 629 -35.58 -9.81 11.45
N THR A 630 -36.83 -9.36 11.35
CA THR A 630 -37.36 -8.60 10.21
C THR A 630 -37.61 -7.15 10.62
N SER A 631 -36.76 -6.24 10.14
CA SER A 631 -36.96 -4.80 10.34
C SER A 631 -38.06 -4.29 9.39
N VAL A 632 -39.10 -3.64 9.94
CA VAL A 632 -40.17 -2.99 9.18
C VAL A 632 -39.96 -1.48 9.21
N PRO A 633 -39.32 -0.90 8.18
CA PRO A 633 -38.97 0.53 8.20
C PRO A 633 -40.21 1.41 8.00
N TRP A 634 -40.32 2.44 8.84
CA TRP A 634 -41.24 3.56 8.67
C TRP A 634 -40.45 4.84 8.42
N GLN A 635 -40.65 5.42 7.24
CA GLN A 635 -39.99 6.65 6.83
C GLN A 635 -40.73 7.86 7.43
N LEU A 636 -40.05 8.60 8.30
CA LEU A 636 -40.61 9.85 8.86
C LEU A 636 -40.60 10.96 7.80
N ALA A 637 -41.45 11.98 7.95
CA ALA A 637 -41.46 13.12 7.00
C ALA A 637 -40.08 13.80 6.84
N SER A 638 -39.21 13.72 7.86
CA SER A 638 -37.81 14.19 7.78
C SER A 638 -36.97 13.46 6.73
N THR A 639 -37.41 12.30 6.22
CA THR A 639 -36.77 11.60 5.09
C THR A 639 -37.26 12.06 3.72
N ALA A 640 -38.38 12.79 3.61
CA ALA A 640 -38.90 13.26 2.32
C ALA A 640 -37.95 14.24 1.60
N GLY A 641 -37.13 14.99 2.36
CA GLY A 641 -36.05 15.82 1.80
C GLY A 641 -34.73 15.07 1.57
N LYS A 642 -34.67 13.77 1.88
CA LYS A 642 -33.48 12.94 1.76
C LYS A 642 -33.45 12.37 0.35
N ASN A 643 -32.77 13.08 -0.55
CA ASN A 643 -32.57 12.61 -1.92
C ASN A 643 -31.76 11.30 -1.89
N LEU A 644 -32.42 10.17 -2.15
CA LEU A 644 -31.80 8.84 -2.13
C LEU A 644 -30.70 8.73 -3.21
N ASP A 645 -30.81 9.47 -4.32
CA ASP A 645 -29.74 9.57 -5.33
C ASP A 645 -28.48 10.25 -4.77
N ARG A 646 -28.58 11.08 -3.73
CA ARG A 646 -27.40 11.64 -3.03
C ARG A 646 -26.78 10.64 -2.05
N LEU A 647 -27.57 9.76 -1.44
CA LEU A 647 -27.11 8.68 -0.56
C LEU A 647 -26.42 7.58 -1.38
N ASP A 648 -27.04 7.21 -2.50
CA ASP A 648 -26.44 6.33 -3.48
C ASP A 648 -25.24 7.00 -4.12
N ALA A 649 -25.21 8.31 -4.42
CA ALA A 649 -23.98 8.98 -4.86
C ALA A 649 -22.87 9.04 -3.78
N THR A 650 -23.21 8.92 -2.48
CA THR A 650 -22.21 8.76 -1.41
C THR A 650 -21.71 7.33 -1.23
N LEU A 651 -22.47 6.33 -1.69
CA LEU A 651 -22.10 4.90 -1.62
C LEU A 651 -21.62 4.35 -2.98
N SER A 652 -21.98 5.00 -4.08
CA SER A 652 -21.90 4.53 -5.46
C SER A 652 -22.25 5.65 -6.46
N ARG A 653 -21.21 6.29 -7.03
CA ARG A 653 -21.17 7.00 -8.33
C ARG A 653 -21.18 8.54 -8.38
N GLY A 654 -20.17 9.00 -9.13
CA GLY A 654 -19.93 10.36 -9.64
C GLY A 654 -20.98 10.92 -10.61
N PRO A 655 -20.71 12.11 -11.20
CA PRO A 655 -21.72 12.89 -11.90
C PRO A 655 -22.12 12.28 -13.25
N ALA A 656 -23.42 12.23 -13.52
CA ALA A 656 -23.97 12.17 -14.86
C ALA A 656 -23.88 13.57 -15.51
N ARG A 657 -22.90 13.76 -16.40
CA ARG A 657 -23.01 14.68 -17.54
C ARG A 657 -22.65 13.85 -18.77
N GLY A 658 -23.67 13.36 -19.46
CA GLY A 658 -23.51 12.97 -20.86
C GLY A 658 -23.22 14.22 -21.71
N PRO A 659 -22.71 14.05 -22.94
CA PRO A 659 -22.59 15.16 -23.88
C PRO A 659 -23.96 15.80 -24.08
N ARG A 660 -24.02 17.14 -24.13
CA ARG A 660 -25.21 17.85 -24.63
C ARG A 660 -25.48 17.34 -26.05
N VAL A 661 -26.56 16.59 -26.22
CA VAL A 661 -27.14 16.36 -27.54
C VAL A 661 -27.62 17.72 -28.02
N ALA A 662 -27.04 18.22 -29.10
CA ALA A 662 -27.53 19.40 -29.80
C ALA A 662 -28.98 19.14 -30.25
N PRO A 663 -29.85 20.16 -30.34
CA PRO A 663 -31.21 19.97 -30.85
C PRO A 663 -31.13 19.33 -32.23
N ARG A 664 -31.87 18.24 -32.43
CA ARG A 664 -32.02 17.58 -33.73
C ARG A 664 -32.40 18.64 -34.77
N SER A 665 -31.55 18.83 -35.77
CA SER A 665 -31.95 19.44 -37.03
C SER A 665 -33.06 18.57 -37.63
N THR A 666 -34.18 19.19 -37.96
CA THR A 666 -35.28 18.62 -38.74
C THR A 666 -34.74 18.06 -40.06
N LEU A 667 -34.68 16.74 -40.18
CA LEU A 667 -34.60 16.07 -41.47
C LEU A 667 -36.03 16.01 -42.06
N PRO A 668 -36.22 16.18 -43.38
CA PRO A 668 -37.54 16.07 -44.00
C PRO A 668 -38.07 14.63 -43.92
N PRO A 669 -39.40 14.42 -43.90
CA PRO A 669 -39.98 13.09 -43.86
C PRO A 669 -39.67 12.29 -45.14
N PRO A 670 -39.55 10.95 -45.05
CA PRO A 670 -39.32 10.09 -46.21
C PRO A 670 -40.56 10.04 -47.12
N ALA A 671 -40.31 9.98 -48.43
CA ALA A 671 -41.34 9.89 -49.47
C ALA A 671 -42.14 8.56 -49.39
N PRO A 672 -43.43 8.56 -49.77
CA PRO A 672 -44.28 7.38 -49.71
C PRO A 672 -43.90 6.32 -50.76
N PRO A 673 -44.18 5.03 -50.49
CA PRO A 673 -43.78 3.92 -51.36
C PRO A 673 -44.61 3.87 -52.65
N VAL A 674 -43.91 3.68 -53.78
CA VAL A 674 -44.48 3.48 -55.11
C VAL A 674 -45.05 2.05 -55.21
N ALA A 675 -46.29 1.94 -55.69
CA ALA A 675 -47.00 0.70 -55.89
C ALA A 675 -46.38 -0.15 -57.01
N SER A 676 -46.26 -1.46 -56.77
CA SER A 676 -45.86 -2.47 -57.74
C SER A 676 -46.97 -2.79 -58.74
N ALA A 677 -46.68 -2.68 -60.04
CA ALA A 677 -47.50 -3.20 -61.15
C ALA A 677 -47.08 -4.65 -61.53
N PRO A 678 -47.94 -5.45 -62.20
CA PRO A 678 -47.80 -6.90 -62.32
C PRO A 678 -46.84 -7.36 -63.44
N PRO A 679 -46.52 -8.67 -63.52
CA PRO A 679 -45.42 -9.18 -64.32
C PRO A 679 -45.80 -9.38 -65.80
N GLY A 680 -44.89 -9.01 -66.70
CA GLY A 680 -44.95 -9.28 -68.13
C GLY A 680 -43.63 -9.87 -68.64
N GLU A 681 -43.74 -11.12 -69.09
CA GLU A 681 -42.97 -11.83 -70.12
C GLU A 681 -41.43 -11.81 -70.16
N SER A 682 -40.92 -13.04 -70.02
CA SER A 682 -39.64 -13.56 -70.46
C SER A 682 -39.39 -13.43 -71.96
N THR A 683 -38.16 -13.11 -72.37
CA THR A 683 -37.34 -13.88 -73.35
C THR A 683 -35.91 -13.29 -73.46
N PRO A 684 -34.92 -14.06 -73.93
CA PRO A 684 -33.59 -14.13 -73.33
C PRO A 684 -32.47 -13.66 -74.28
N THR A 685 -31.25 -13.49 -73.74
CA THR A 685 -30.00 -13.98 -74.37
C THR A 685 -28.77 -13.81 -73.47
N GLU A 686 -27.93 -14.85 -73.49
CA GLU A 686 -26.45 -14.86 -73.46
C GLU A 686 -25.76 -14.02 -72.37
N GLY A 687 -25.09 -14.59 -71.38
CA GLY A 687 -24.00 -15.54 -71.52
C GLY A 687 -22.67 -14.77 -71.43
N ASP A 688 -21.96 -14.87 -70.30
CA ASP A 688 -20.53 -15.23 -70.33
C ASP A 688 -19.99 -15.54 -68.93
N GLN A 689 -19.04 -16.44 -68.91
CA GLN A 689 -18.34 -17.02 -67.77
C GLN A 689 -17.16 -16.13 -67.34
N ARG A 690 -16.99 -15.94 -66.02
CA ARG A 690 -15.83 -16.43 -65.24
C ARG A 690 -15.82 -15.91 -63.81
#